data_AF-A0A5Q4GI08-F1
#
_entry.id   AF-A0A5Q4GI08-F1
#
_cell.length_a   1.000
_cell.length_b   1.000
_cell.length_c   1.000
_cell.angle_alpha   90.00
_cell.angle_beta   90.00
_cell.angle_gamma   90.00
#
_symmetry.space_group_name_H-M   'P 1'
#
loop_
_entity.id
_entity.type
_entity.pdbx_description
1 polymer ?
#
loop_
_entity_poly.entity_id
_entity_poly.type
_entity_poly.pdbx_seq_one_letter_code
_entity_poly.pdbx_strand_id
1 'polypeptide(L)'
;MNWRAETQISDAFDIYLPLALLGFNAGYYGASWADQGATATRQLFKLNKAKRRLVNAAILLGVVVDGQLDILGTRTTVTHEREQEIVIYKVRPPEISTNQPIVTLEATDFGGISYERVADQLSATIQASDPCGLPFMVGNNAGPLLNLGSNDIIWTVRDAGPIPGGGFNSDSLVQQVIVEDTQPPILVAPPGRVIEAPSGLNADEVSLGVPRVVDLADPAPAVEHDGPSFYQLNSRSPITWTATDASGNSSQAEQLITIKAPGTNTPPVVTDVVADTLTSKPVDIVLTGSDPDFLGGRYDPLSFRISQRPANGEFVAPLMPFFIEDYRTQPGGPYGEPFLQAVNKNNWLNENVCPSGPILRDWVHEPQFVHVTDEGLSVMIDYYYQCVSWGVSKNKRISFWDADGEYIDQFGYTGTNNTFVVDQDSFLYTLRRIGSGSGAELTISQSMNSINPDNTSIGGNTWRFDQFSATNPALGLSDHITAGSLSYARVDTRQGLLFLTDRRRVFVFDVFDDLNDGDPGSNNFMYLQYRGALYDGEQFLCTTSSNWGNNWTGFTMDVDPDGNLYVADSCSERIHKFTPSTRDAEGQVVLGDHVGWLGHCETSTNNACDEEKQISKGYSCTDDTCSLSSDPQDWADSDNGQFRDLEFIALDPNGVLYATDMGGAAHEGGRVQRFSSDGSFGGVARSTGTGINQGDQPGFVLGNLGTVRAVSVNSTHFYVVDQEESFVHVFETSPLKDITD
;
A
#
# COMPACT_ATOMS: atom_id res chain seq x y z
N MET A 1 -28.26 -44.59 -2.98
CA MET A 1 -29.40 -43.66 -3.08
C MET A 1 -30.69 -44.45 -2.96
N ASN A 2 -31.39 -44.37 -1.84
CA ASN A 2 -32.75 -44.89 -1.68
C ASN A 2 -33.64 -43.70 -1.34
N TRP A 3 -34.51 -43.30 -2.27
CA TRP A 3 -35.46 -42.21 -2.08
C TRP A 3 -36.81 -42.83 -1.68
N ARG A 4 -37.31 -42.51 -0.48
CA ARG A 4 -38.68 -42.80 -0.06
C ARG A 4 -39.48 -41.51 -0.19
N ALA A 5 -40.45 -41.48 -1.10
CA ALA A 5 -41.53 -40.51 -1.06
C ALA A 5 -42.70 -41.17 -0.32
N GLU A 6 -43.12 -40.62 0.82
CA GLU A 6 -44.40 -40.98 1.45
C GLU A 6 -45.50 -40.14 0.79
N THR A 7 -46.21 -40.74 -0.16
CA THR A 7 -47.44 -40.14 -0.69
C THR A 7 -48.58 -40.43 0.29
N GLN A 8 -49.08 -39.42 1.00
CA GLN A 8 -50.40 -39.51 1.64
C GLN A 8 -51.48 -39.47 0.56
N ILE A 9 -52.07 -40.63 0.26
CA ILE A 9 -53.34 -40.72 -0.45
C ILE A 9 -54.42 -40.25 0.54
N SER A 10 -55.11 -39.15 0.21
CA SER A 10 -56.23 -38.64 1.00
C SER A 10 -57.54 -39.20 0.44
N ASP A 11 -58.26 -39.98 1.24
CA ASP A 11 -59.53 -40.66 0.91
C ASP A 11 -60.77 -39.73 0.86
N ALA A 12 -60.57 -38.45 0.55
CA ALA A 12 -61.64 -37.45 0.56
C ALA A 12 -61.68 -36.71 -0.78
N PHE A 13 -62.46 -37.22 -1.73
CA PHE A 13 -63.34 -36.46 -2.65
C PHE A 13 -64.00 -37.40 -3.68
N ASP A 14 -64.84 -38.33 -3.20
CA ASP A 14 -65.90 -38.90 -4.04
C ASP A 14 -67.08 -37.91 -4.07
N ILE A 15 -67.14 -37.05 -5.10
CA ILE A 15 -68.35 -36.27 -5.35
C ILE A 15 -69.31 -37.11 -6.20
N TYR A 16 -70.21 -37.83 -5.52
CA TYR A 16 -71.43 -38.36 -6.11
C TYR A 16 -72.32 -37.18 -6.54
N LEU A 17 -72.40 -36.88 -7.84
CA LEU A 17 -73.44 -36.00 -8.38
C LEU A 17 -74.73 -36.82 -8.55
N PRO A 18 -75.77 -36.61 -7.72
CA PRO A 18 -77.02 -37.33 -7.87
C PRO A 18 -77.68 -36.92 -9.19
N LEU A 19 -78.15 -37.91 -9.96
CA LEU A 19 -78.98 -37.75 -11.16
C LEU A 19 -80.22 -36.82 -10.98
N ALA A 20 -80.53 -36.40 -9.76
CA ALA A 20 -81.55 -35.42 -9.42
C ALA A 20 -81.25 -33.98 -9.87
N LEU A 21 -80.00 -33.58 -10.12
CA LEU A 21 -79.68 -32.22 -10.61
C LEU A 21 -79.72 -32.06 -12.14
N LEU A 22 -79.81 -33.16 -12.90
CA LEU A 22 -80.07 -33.14 -14.35
C LEU A 22 -81.56 -33.34 -14.69
N GLY A 23 -82.41 -33.67 -13.71
CA GLY A 23 -83.86 -33.87 -13.89
C GLY A 23 -84.74 -32.65 -13.55
N PHE A 24 -84.23 -31.63 -12.86
CA PHE A 24 -85.06 -30.61 -12.21
C PHE A 24 -85.39 -29.35 -13.05
N ASN A 25 -85.44 -29.45 -14.39
CA ASN A 25 -86.03 -28.36 -15.20
C ASN A 25 -86.72 -28.77 -16.52
N ALA A 26 -86.95 -30.07 -16.77
CA ALA A 26 -87.87 -30.52 -17.82
C ALA A 26 -89.30 -30.78 -17.28
N GLY A 27 -89.46 -31.04 -15.97
CA GLY A 27 -90.77 -31.17 -15.34
C GLY A 27 -91.51 -29.85 -15.11
N TYR A 28 -90.79 -28.73 -14.92
CA TYR A 28 -91.41 -27.44 -14.53
C TYR A 28 -91.57 -26.42 -15.67
N TYR A 29 -90.95 -26.63 -16.84
CA TYR A 29 -91.00 -25.68 -17.98
C TYR A 29 -91.15 -26.32 -19.37
N GLY A 30 -91.86 -27.46 -19.44
CA GLY A 30 -92.15 -28.14 -20.71
C GLY A 30 -93.61 -28.55 -20.94
N ALA A 31 -94.41 -28.73 -19.87
CA ALA A 31 -95.86 -28.92 -20.00
C ALA A 31 -96.63 -27.57 -20.10
N SER A 32 -95.95 -26.43 -19.91
CA SER A 32 -96.58 -25.10 -20.00
C SER A 32 -96.10 -24.27 -21.19
N TRP A 33 -95.08 -24.70 -21.94
CA TRP A 33 -94.56 -24.02 -23.15
C TRP A 33 -94.55 -24.94 -24.38
N ALA A 34 -95.34 -26.02 -24.33
CA ALA A 34 -95.89 -26.63 -25.53
C ALA A 34 -96.97 -25.69 -26.07
N ASP A 35 -96.52 -24.58 -26.68
CA ASP A 35 -97.32 -23.92 -27.70
C ASP A 35 -97.46 -24.95 -28.82
N GLN A 36 -98.55 -25.71 -28.77
CA GLN A 36 -98.99 -26.64 -29.80
C GLN A 36 -99.30 -25.80 -31.05
N GLY A 37 -98.24 -25.40 -31.75
CA GLY A 37 -98.25 -24.42 -32.84
C GLY A 37 -96.88 -23.79 -33.18
N ALA A 38 -95.86 -23.86 -32.30
CA ALA A 38 -94.53 -23.29 -32.56
C ALA A 38 -93.61 -24.24 -33.36
N THR A 39 -92.92 -23.72 -34.37
CA THR A 39 -92.00 -24.52 -35.22
C THR A 39 -90.79 -25.06 -34.43
N ALA A 40 -90.31 -26.25 -34.81
CA ALA A 40 -89.17 -26.94 -34.19
C ALA A 40 -87.93 -26.03 -33.99
N THR A 41 -87.72 -25.08 -34.90
CA THR A 41 -86.64 -24.09 -34.86
C THR A 41 -86.67 -23.21 -33.61
N ARG A 42 -87.85 -22.81 -33.13
CA ARG A 42 -87.99 -21.92 -31.96
C ARG A 42 -87.81 -22.66 -30.64
N GLN A 43 -88.13 -23.95 -30.60
CA GLN A 43 -87.84 -24.82 -29.45
C GLN A 43 -86.35 -25.18 -29.36
N LEU A 44 -85.73 -25.50 -30.50
CA LEU A 44 -84.28 -25.76 -30.58
C LEU A 44 -83.46 -24.54 -30.15
N PHE A 45 -83.89 -23.32 -30.49
CA PHE A 45 -83.23 -22.09 -30.06
C PHE A 45 -83.26 -21.89 -28.53
N LYS A 46 -84.39 -22.21 -27.87
CA LYS A 46 -84.51 -22.12 -26.41
C LYS A 46 -83.65 -23.20 -25.72
N LEU A 47 -83.60 -24.42 -26.26
CA LEU A 47 -82.76 -25.50 -25.74
C LEU A 47 -81.26 -25.15 -25.86
N ASN A 48 -80.85 -24.58 -27.00
CA ASN A 48 -79.47 -24.13 -27.21
C ASN A 48 -79.08 -22.98 -26.28
N LYS A 49 -80.02 -22.07 -25.96
CA LYS A 49 -79.79 -21.00 -24.99
C LYS A 49 -79.61 -21.53 -23.57
N ALA A 50 -80.37 -22.55 -23.17
CA ALA A 50 -80.21 -23.22 -21.87
C ALA A 50 -78.88 -23.99 -21.78
N LYS A 51 -78.52 -24.75 -22.82
CA LYS A 51 -77.22 -25.43 -22.91
C LYS A 51 -76.05 -24.45 -22.80
N ARG A 52 -76.09 -23.33 -23.53
CA ARG A 52 -75.04 -22.30 -23.42
C ARG A 52 -74.92 -21.71 -22.02
N ARG A 53 -76.02 -21.50 -21.29
CA ARG A 53 -75.94 -20.99 -19.90
C ARG A 53 -75.31 -22.01 -18.94
N LEU A 54 -75.63 -23.29 -19.11
CA LEU A 54 -75.02 -24.37 -18.32
C LEU A 54 -73.53 -24.53 -18.61
N VAL A 55 -73.12 -24.46 -19.89
CA VAL A 55 -71.72 -24.50 -20.29
C VAL A 55 -70.96 -23.28 -19.74
N ASN A 56 -71.53 -22.08 -19.85
CA ASN A 56 -70.91 -20.88 -19.28
C ASN A 56 -70.77 -20.97 -17.75
N ALA A 57 -71.75 -21.54 -17.05
CA ALA A 57 -71.65 -21.76 -15.61
C ALA A 57 -70.55 -22.80 -15.26
N ALA A 58 -70.39 -23.86 -16.07
CA ALA A 58 -69.34 -24.84 -15.88
C ALA A 58 -67.93 -24.28 -16.15
N ILE A 59 -67.78 -23.41 -17.15
CA ILE A 59 -66.53 -22.67 -17.41
C ILE A 59 -66.22 -21.71 -16.26
N LEU A 60 -67.21 -20.96 -15.78
CA LEU A 60 -67.05 -19.99 -14.70
C LEU A 60 -66.71 -20.65 -13.34
N LEU A 61 -67.12 -21.91 -13.15
CA LEU A 61 -66.76 -22.74 -12.00
C LEU A 61 -65.45 -23.52 -12.19
N GLY A 62 -64.76 -23.35 -13.33
CA GLY A 62 -63.49 -24.03 -13.63
C GLY A 62 -63.62 -25.53 -13.92
N VAL A 63 -64.84 -26.03 -14.17
CA VAL A 63 -65.13 -27.45 -14.40
C VAL A 63 -64.74 -27.90 -15.82
N VAL A 64 -64.69 -26.97 -16.79
CA VAL A 64 -64.27 -27.22 -18.19
C VAL A 64 -63.60 -25.96 -18.75
N VAL A 65 -62.56 -26.09 -19.59
CA VAL A 65 -61.89 -24.96 -20.28
C VAL A 65 -62.48 -24.75 -21.68
N ASP A 66 -62.66 -23.48 -22.09
CA ASP A 66 -63.46 -23.02 -23.26
C ASP A 66 -62.98 -23.55 -24.65
N GLY A 67 -61.86 -24.28 -24.72
CA GLY A 67 -61.27 -24.83 -25.95
C GLY A 67 -61.46 -26.34 -26.19
N GLN A 68 -62.04 -27.11 -25.26
CA GLN A 68 -62.10 -28.59 -25.35
C GLN A 68 -63.46 -29.18 -25.76
N LEU A 69 -64.41 -28.35 -26.23
CA LEU A 69 -65.79 -28.80 -26.46
C LEU A 69 -66.07 -29.48 -27.81
N ASP A 70 -65.10 -29.55 -28.73
CA ASP A 70 -65.31 -30.16 -30.06
C ASP A 70 -64.81 -31.63 -30.16
N ILE A 71 -64.39 -32.23 -29.04
CA ILE A 71 -63.73 -33.56 -29.02
C ILE A 71 -64.45 -34.60 -28.13
N LEU A 72 -65.58 -34.25 -27.50
CA LEU A 72 -66.35 -35.17 -26.62
C LEU A 72 -67.27 -36.11 -27.39
N GLY A 73 -66.70 -36.86 -28.34
CA GLY A 73 -67.30 -38.08 -28.87
C GLY A 73 -67.08 -39.26 -27.91
N THR A 74 -68.18 -39.79 -27.36
CA THR A 74 -68.41 -41.12 -26.71
C THR A 74 -67.33 -41.81 -25.84
N ARG A 75 -66.23 -41.17 -25.43
CA ARG A 75 -65.31 -41.69 -24.41
C ARG A 75 -65.04 -40.64 -23.33
N THR A 76 -65.63 -40.85 -22.15
CA THR A 76 -65.27 -40.15 -20.92
C THR A 76 -64.10 -40.86 -20.26
N THR A 77 -62.87 -40.54 -20.68
CA THR A 77 -61.73 -40.62 -19.77
C THR A 77 -61.51 -39.20 -19.26
N VAL A 78 -61.84 -38.97 -17.99
CA VAL A 78 -61.48 -37.73 -17.30
C VAL A 78 -60.03 -37.90 -16.87
N THR A 79 -59.11 -37.16 -17.48
CA THR A 79 -57.74 -37.04 -17.00
C THR A 79 -57.74 -35.88 -16.02
N HIS A 80 -57.56 -36.17 -14.73
CA HIS A 80 -57.28 -35.13 -13.73
C HIS A 80 -55.78 -34.88 -13.72
N GLU A 81 -55.34 -33.78 -14.31
CA GLU A 81 -54.02 -33.23 -14.04
C GLU A 81 -54.12 -32.37 -12.78
N ARG A 82 -53.41 -32.78 -11.74
CA ARG A 82 -53.21 -31.97 -10.54
C ARG A 82 -51.74 -31.58 -10.52
N GLU A 83 -51.45 -30.29 -10.62
CA GLU A 83 -50.13 -29.78 -10.24
C GLU A 83 -49.96 -29.98 -8.73
N GLN A 84 -48.97 -30.79 -8.36
CA GLN A 84 -48.54 -30.92 -6.98
C GLN A 84 -47.17 -30.25 -6.87
N GLU A 85 -47.09 -29.21 -6.06
CA GLU A 85 -45.83 -28.62 -5.68
C GLU A 85 -45.12 -29.59 -4.71
N ILE A 86 -43.99 -30.15 -5.15
CA ILE A 86 -43.12 -31.01 -4.34
C ILE A 86 -41.88 -30.19 -4.00
N VAL A 87 -41.77 -29.76 -2.75
CA VAL A 87 -40.55 -29.12 -2.24
C VAL A 87 -39.62 -30.21 -1.71
N ILE A 88 -38.47 -30.39 -2.37
CA ILE A 88 -37.43 -31.31 -1.93
C ILE A 88 -36.44 -30.54 -1.05
N TYR A 89 -36.38 -30.88 0.23
CA TYR A 89 -35.45 -30.25 1.17
C TYR A 89 -34.06 -30.88 1.11
N LYS A 90 -33.04 -30.03 1.19
CA LYS A 90 -31.64 -30.44 1.33
C LYS A 90 -31.35 -30.69 2.81
N VAL A 91 -31.29 -31.96 3.21
CA VAL A 91 -31.02 -32.35 4.61
C VAL A 91 -29.53 -32.57 4.92
N ARG A 92 -28.66 -32.63 3.90
CA ARG A 92 -27.20 -32.77 4.09
C ARG A 92 -26.53 -31.41 3.88
N PRO A 93 -25.75 -30.89 4.85
CA PRO A 93 -24.95 -29.69 4.65
C PRO A 93 -23.87 -29.89 3.57
N PRO A 94 -23.27 -28.81 3.06
CA PRO A 94 -21.99 -28.93 2.39
C PRO A 94 -20.98 -29.52 3.38
N GLU A 95 -19.98 -30.23 2.88
CA GLU A 95 -18.96 -30.92 3.68
C GLU A 95 -17.68 -30.10 3.67
N ILE A 96 -17.03 -29.97 4.83
CA ILE A 96 -15.73 -29.29 4.97
C ILE A 96 -14.75 -30.19 5.73
N SER A 97 -13.50 -30.20 5.29
CA SER A 97 -12.41 -30.95 5.90
C SER A 97 -11.08 -30.22 5.72
N THR A 98 -10.06 -30.62 6.46
CA THR A 98 -8.69 -30.13 6.29
C THR A 98 -7.71 -31.30 6.34
N ASN A 99 -6.66 -31.22 5.53
CA ASN A 99 -5.52 -32.15 5.60
C ASN A 99 -4.46 -31.69 6.62
N GLN A 100 -4.59 -30.49 7.17
CA GLN A 100 -3.70 -29.90 8.17
C GLN A 100 -4.53 -29.28 9.32
N PRO A 101 -4.99 -30.11 10.28
CA PRO A 101 -5.79 -29.62 11.42
C PRO A 101 -4.98 -28.74 12.38
N ILE A 102 -3.65 -28.86 12.36
CA ILE A 102 -2.71 -28.02 13.11
C ILE A 102 -1.71 -27.46 12.09
N VAL A 103 -1.52 -26.15 12.09
CA VAL A 103 -0.52 -25.45 11.28
C VAL A 103 0.37 -24.66 12.23
N THR A 104 1.69 -24.81 12.11
CA THR A 104 2.65 -23.95 12.82
C THR A 104 3.19 -22.91 11.85
N LEU A 105 3.18 -21.65 12.28
CA LEU A 105 3.65 -20.51 11.52
C LEU A 105 4.68 -19.75 12.35
N GLU A 106 5.65 -19.16 11.66
CA GLU A 106 6.60 -18.25 12.26
C GLU A 106 5.92 -16.88 12.50
N ALA A 107 6.23 -16.23 13.62
CA ALA A 107 5.84 -14.85 13.85
C ALA A 107 6.64 -13.95 12.91
N THR A 108 5.94 -13.30 11.98
CA THR A 108 6.56 -12.37 11.03
C THR A 108 6.15 -10.93 11.28
N ASP A 109 5.36 -10.72 12.34
CA ASP A 109 4.83 -9.45 12.77
C ASP A 109 4.87 -9.38 14.29
N PHE A 110 4.75 -8.15 14.76
CA PHE A 110 4.77 -7.86 16.16
C PHE A 110 3.69 -8.60 16.96
N GLY A 111 4.14 -9.43 17.90
CA GLY A 111 3.27 -10.27 18.72
C GLY A 111 2.55 -11.39 17.97
N GLY A 112 2.90 -11.70 16.71
CA GLY A 112 2.30 -12.80 15.97
C GLY A 112 2.49 -12.76 14.45
N ILE A 113 1.41 -13.04 13.70
CA ILE A 113 1.39 -12.98 12.25
C ILE A 113 0.08 -12.41 11.71
N SER A 114 0.14 -11.52 10.74
CA SER A 114 -1.03 -10.98 10.04
C SER A 114 -1.79 -12.10 9.33
N TYR A 115 -3.09 -12.23 9.61
CA TYR A 115 -3.93 -13.28 9.02
C TYR A 115 -4.03 -13.12 7.50
N GLU A 116 -4.11 -11.89 6.99
CA GLU A 116 -4.23 -11.63 5.54
C GLU A 116 -3.08 -12.26 4.75
N ARG A 117 -1.87 -12.23 5.32
CA ARG A 117 -0.65 -12.78 4.69
C ARG A 117 -0.67 -14.30 4.58
N VAL A 118 -1.27 -14.97 5.56
CA VAL A 118 -1.35 -16.43 5.61
C VAL A 118 -2.72 -16.97 5.21
N ALA A 119 -3.65 -16.09 4.82
CA ALA A 119 -5.02 -16.45 4.48
C ALA A 119 -5.08 -17.47 3.34
N ASP A 120 -4.29 -17.27 2.28
CA ASP A 120 -4.24 -18.19 1.14
C ASP A 120 -3.56 -19.51 1.50
N GLN A 121 -2.46 -19.45 2.28
CA GLN A 121 -1.78 -20.64 2.78
C GLN A 121 -2.72 -21.50 3.63
N LEU A 122 -3.45 -20.89 4.56
CA LEU A 122 -4.41 -21.56 5.43
C LEU A 122 -5.62 -22.05 4.61
N SER A 123 -6.17 -21.22 3.72
CA SER A 123 -7.28 -21.60 2.83
C SER A 123 -6.95 -22.80 1.96
N ALA A 124 -5.72 -22.90 1.46
CA ALA A 124 -5.26 -24.02 0.62
C ALA A 124 -5.28 -25.38 1.34
N THR A 125 -5.27 -25.38 2.69
CA THR A 125 -5.41 -26.61 3.49
C THR A 125 -6.86 -27.07 3.62
N ILE A 126 -7.82 -26.21 3.30
CA ILE A 126 -9.25 -26.45 3.48
C ILE A 126 -9.86 -27.05 2.22
N GLN A 127 -10.58 -28.15 2.40
CA GLN A 127 -11.32 -28.83 1.35
C GLN A 127 -12.81 -28.73 1.65
N ALA A 128 -13.55 -28.08 0.77
CA ALA A 128 -14.99 -27.96 0.85
C ALA A 128 -15.65 -28.57 -0.39
N SER A 129 -16.79 -29.23 -0.20
CA SER A 129 -17.57 -29.79 -1.29
C SER A 129 -19.06 -29.79 -0.96
N ASP A 130 -19.89 -29.84 -2.00
CA ASP A 130 -21.33 -30.04 -1.82
C ASP A 130 -21.72 -31.37 -2.47
N PRO A 131 -22.16 -32.38 -1.70
CA PRO A 131 -22.57 -33.67 -2.26
C PRO A 131 -23.74 -33.59 -3.26
N CYS A 132 -24.47 -32.47 -3.28
CA CYS A 132 -25.55 -32.19 -4.21
C CYS A 132 -25.10 -31.32 -5.41
N GLY A 133 -23.84 -30.88 -5.46
CA GLY A 133 -23.27 -30.11 -6.57
C GLY A 133 -23.77 -28.66 -6.65
N LEU A 134 -24.32 -28.11 -5.56
CA LEU A 134 -24.76 -26.71 -5.51
C LEU A 134 -23.59 -25.76 -5.24
N PRO A 135 -23.68 -24.48 -5.66
CA PRO A 135 -22.73 -23.45 -5.26
C PRO A 135 -22.74 -23.26 -3.74
N PHE A 136 -21.54 -23.16 -3.16
CA PHE A 136 -21.33 -22.87 -1.74
C PHE A 136 -20.30 -21.74 -1.59
N MET A 137 -20.22 -21.18 -0.39
CA MET A 137 -19.20 -20.20 0.01
C MET A 137 -18.46 -20.71 1.24
N VAL A 138 -17.16 -20.45 1.30
CA VAL A 138 -16.31 -20.74 2.45
C VAL A 138 -15.87 -19.41 3.07
N GLY A 139 -15.83 -19.35 4.40
CA GLY A 139 -15.25 -18.25 5.15
C GLY A 139 -14.76 -18.73 6.51
N ASN A 140 -14.17 -17.83 7.31
CA ASN A 140 -13.75 -18.14 8.67
C ASN A 140 -13.92 -16.93 9.61
N ASN A 141 -13.53 -17.11 10.87
CA ASN A 141 -13.61 -16.12 11.94
C ASN A 141 -12.25 -15.56 12.39
N ALA A 142 -11.18 -15.72 11.59
CA ALA A 142 -9.86 -15.25 11.99
C ALA A 142 -9.86 -13.74 12.23
N GLY A 143 -9.17 -13.31 13.29
CA GLY A 143 -8.88 -11.89 13.53
C GLY A 143 -7.81 -11.38 12.55
N PRO A 144 -7.60 -10.05 12.45
CA PRO A 144 -6.57 -9.48 11.58
C PRO A 144 -5.15 -9.92 11.97
N LEU A 145 -4.91 -10.17 13.27
CA LEU A 145 -3.65 -10.68 13.79
C LEU A 145 -3.89 -12.05 14.46
N LEU A 146 -3.08 -13.03 14.11
CA LEU A 146 -2.95 -14.30 14.83
C LEU A 146 -1.82 -14.13 15.85
N ASN A 147 -2.15 -14.08 17.13
CA ASN A 147 -1.17 -13.80 18.19
C ASN A 147 -0.19 -14.96 18.37
N LEU A 148 0.97 -14.69 18.98
CA LEU A 148 1.88 -15.72 19.48
C LEU A 148 1.12 -16.76 20.33
N GLY A 149 1.43 -18.03 20.10
CA GLY A 149 0.75 -19.18 20.69
C GLY A 149 -0.41 -19.70 19.83
N SER A 150 -1.41 -20.29 20.49
CA SER A 150 -2.48 -21.04 19.82
C SER A 150 -3.67 -20.15 19.45
N ASN A 151 -4.06 -20.19 18.18
CA ASN A 151 -5.22 -19.53 17.61
C ASN A 151 -6.17 -20.57 17.00
N ASP A 152 -7.45 -20.53 17.37
CA ASP A 152 -8.46 -21.44 16.83
C ASP A 152 -9.24 -20.74 15.71
N ILE A 153 -9.04 -21.18 14.46
CA ILE A 153 -9.76 -20.69 13.29
C ILE A 153 -10.91 -21.65 12.96
N ILE A 154 -12.13 -21.12 12.98
CA ILE A 154 -13.37 -21.82 12.63
C ILE A 154 -13.70 -21.52 11.17
N TRP A 155 -13.44 -22.50 10.31
CA TRP A 155 -13.85 -22.45 8.91
C TRP A 155 -15.30 -22.88 8.79
N THR A 156 -16.10 -22.12 8.03
CA THR A 156 -17.52 -22.37 7.80
C THR A 156 -17.78 -22.45 6.31
N VAL A 157 -18.34 -23.57 5.85
CA VAL A 157 -18.90 -23.70 4.51
C VAL A 157 -20.41 -23.50 4.58
N ARG A 158 -20.98 -22.72 3.66
CA ARG A 158 -22.43 -22.46 3.61
C ARG A 158 -22.98 -22.46 2.19
N ASP A 159 -24.20 -22.98 2.03
CA ASP A 159 -25.00 -22.88 0.81
C ASP A 159 -26.38 -22.28 1.11
N ALA A 160 -27.11 -21.89 0.06
CA ALA A 160 -28.40 -21.21 0.16
C ALA A 160 -29.58 -22.08 0.66
N GLY A 161 -29.36 -23.37 0.93
CA GLY A 161 -30.42 -24.33 1.20
C GLY A 161 -31.32 -24.55 -0.03
N PRO A 162 -32.29 -25.48 0.07
CA PRO A 162 -33.45 -25.17 0.89
C PRO A 162 -33.59 -26.10 2.11
N ILE A 163 -33.57 -25.50 3.31
CA ILE A 163 -34.01 -26.15 4.56
C ILE A 163 -35.50 -25.85 4.81
N PRO A 164 -36.25 -26.72 5.53
CA PRO A 164 -37.62 -26.42 5.93
C PRO A 164 -37.69 -25.12 6.74
N GLY A 165 -38.38 -24.10 6.21
CA GLY A 165 -38.45 -22.76 6.81
C GLY A 165 -37.60 -21.69 6.13
N GLY A 166 -36.80 -22.04 5.11
CA GLY A 166 -35.85 -21.14 4.46
C GLY A 166 -34.58 -20.94 5.27
N GLY A 167 -33.52 -20.42 4.64
CA GLY A 167 -32.22 -20.18 5.28
C GLY A 167 -31.08 -21.01 4.69
N PHE A 168 -29.88 -20.77 5.22
CA PHE A 168 -28.65 -21.41 4.74
C PHE A 168 -28.43 -22.78 5.37
N ASN A 169 -27.76 -23.65 4.64
CA ASN A 169 -27.22 -24.90 5.17
C ASN A 169 -25.71 -24.74 5.36
N SER A 170 -25.14 -25.24 6.45
CA SER A 170 -23.73 -25.00 6.78
C SER A 170 -23.08 -26.15 7.55
N ASP A 171 -21.77 -26.26 7.42
CA ASP A 171 -20.89 -27.10 8.23
C ASP A 171 -19.64 -26.31 8.63
N SER A 172 -18.95 -26.74 9.68
CA SER A 172 -17.78 -26.05 10.21
C SER A 172 -16.70 -26.99 10.70
N LEU A 173 -15.44 -26.59 10.54
CA LEU A 173 -14.29 -27.25 11.16
C LEU A 173 -13.45 -26.25 11.94
N VAL A 174 -12.76 -26.74 12.97
CA VAL A 174 -11.75 -25.97 13.70
C VAL A 174 -10.37 -26.38 13.18
N GLN A 175 -9.57 -25.41 12.79
CA GLN A 175 -8.15 -25.54 12.49
C GLN A 175 -7.37 -24.78 13.56
N GLN A 176 -6.43 -25.44 14.21
CA GLN A 176 -5.54 -24.80 15.17
C GLN A 176 -4.32 -24.25 14.45
N VAL A 177 -4.04 -22.96 14.66
CA VAL A 177 -2.84 -22.29 14.14
C VAL A 177 -1.97 -21.90 15.32
N ILE A 178 -0.76 -22.45 15.36
CA ILE A 178 0.24 -22.16 16.39
C ILE A 178 1.23 -21.17 15.78
N VAL A 179 1.36 -19.99 16.37
CA VAL A 179 2.33 -18.98 15.95
C VAL A 179 3.49 -19.01 16.95
N GLU A 180 4.70 -19.26 16.46
CA GLU A 180 5.92 -19.30 17.26
C GLU A 180 6.91 -18.28 16.72
N ASP A 181 7.68 -17.66 17.61
CA ASP A 181 8.79 -16.82 17.23
C ASP A 181 10.09 -17.57 17.53
N THR A 182 10.81 -17.91 16.48
CA THR A 182 12.05 -18.69 16.51
C THR A 182 13.25 -17.91 15.98
N GLN A 183 13.05 -16.66 15.56
CA GLN A 183 14.08 -15.82 14.96
C GLN A 183 14.75 -14.97 16.05
N PRO A 184 16.10 -14.93 16.11
CA PRO A 184 16.79 -14.01 17.00
C PRO A 184 16.77 -12.57 16.45
N PRO A 185 16.88 -11.56 17.33
CA PRO A 185 17.01 -10.18 16.90
C PRO A 185 18.21 -9.98 15.98
N ILE A 186 18.12 -9.09 14.98
CA ILE A 186 19.29 -8.53 14.32
C ILE A 186 19.94 -7.52 15.27
N LEU A 187 21.23 -7.69 15.53
CA LEU A 187 22.01 -6.81 16.40
C LEU A 187 23.23 -6.26 15.66
N VAL A 188 23.38 -4.94 15.67
CA VAL A 188 24.57 -4.22 15.21
C VAL A 188 25.15 -3.44 16.38
N ALA A 189 26.33 -3.86 16.84
CA ALA A 189 27.03 -3.17 17.93
C ALA A 189 27.46 -1.74 17.53
N PRO A 190 27.66 -0.82 18.50
CA PRO A 190 28.21 0.51 18.24
C PRO A 190 29.65 0.44 17.70
N PRO A 191 30.21 1.54 17.15
CA PRO A 191 31.55 1.51 16.58
C PRO A 191 32.59 1.24 17.65
N GLY A 192 33.67 0.56 17.25
CA GLY A 192 34.86 0.53 18.10
C GLY A 192 35.42 1.94 18.27
N ARG A 193 35.98 2.24 19.44
CA ARG A 193 36.52 3.57 19.77
C ARG A 193 37.95 3.45 20.27
N VAL A 194 38.78 4.42 19.87
CA VAL A 194 40.12 4.63 20.42
C VAL A 194 40.09 5.89 21.26
N ILE A 195 40.42 5.78 22.55
CA ILE A 195 40.42 6.90 23.49
C ILE A 195 41.84 7.11 23.99
N GLU A 196 42.35 8.32 23.82
CA GLU A 196 43.63 8.73 24.37
C GLU A 196 43.45 9.33 25.77
N ALA A 197 44.01 8.69 26.79
CA ALA A 197 43.89 9.10 28.18
C ALA A 197 45.23 8.95 28.94
N PRO A 198 45.55 9.82 29.91
CA PRO A 198 46.80 9.74 30.67
C PRO A 198 46.89 8.52 31.60
N SER A 199 45.76 7.86 31.88
CA SER A 199 45.63 6.66 32.71
C SER A 199 44.51 5.77 32.18
N GLY A 200 44.28 4.61 32.82
CA GLY A 200 43.07 3.84 32.57
C GLY A 200 41.81 4.61 32.98
N LEU A 201 40.66 4.18 32.47
CA LEU A 201 39.36 4.82 32.62
C LEU A 201 38.38 3.87 33.31
N ASN A 202 37.51 4.39 34.18
CA ASN A 202 36.35 3.66 34.67
C ASN A 202 35.26 3.58 33.59
N ALA A 203 34.30 2.66 33.74
CA ALA A 203 33.27 2.44 32.73
C ALA A 203 32.38 3.67 32.47
N ASP A 204 32.10 4.48 33.49
CA ASP A 204 31.32 5.72 33.39
C ASP A 204 32.05 6.85 32.63
N GLU A 205 33.38 6.72 32.48
CA GLU A 205 34.20 7.65 31.69
C GLU A 205 34.30 7.24 30.20
N VAL A 206 33.75 6.07 29.84
CA VAL A 206 33.78 5.53 28.47
C VAL A 206 32.37 5.47 27.92
N SER A 207 32.04 6.38 27.00
CA SER A 207 30.80 6.27 26.23
C SER A 207 30.93 5.12 25.23
N LEU A 208 30.08 4.09 25.38
CA LEU A 208 30.03 2.96 24.46
C LEU A 208 29.14 3.22 23.24
N GLY A 209 28.29 4.25 23.27
CA GLY A 209 27.24 4.43 22.28
C GLY A 209 26.07 3.47 22.49
N VAL A 210 25.14 3.45 21.52
CA VAL A 210 23.90 2.67 21.56
C VAL A 210 23.93 1.64 20.43
N PRO A 211 23.72 0.34 20.71
CA PRO A 211 23.61 -0.68 19.67
C PRO A 211 22.29 -0.52 18.93
N ARG A 212 22.25 -1.00 17.70
CA ARG A 212 21.02 -1.05 16.91
C ARG A 212 20.47 -2.46 16.93
N VAL A 213 19.21 -2.61 17.32
CA VAL A 213 18.59 -3.91 17.60
C VAL A 213 17.19 -3.96 17.03
N VAL A 214 16.87 -5.06 16.36
CA VAL A 214 15.62 -5.22 15.61
C VAL A 214 15.14 -6.65 15.76
N ASP A 215 13.86 -6.83 15.98
CA ASP A 215 13.20 -8.12 15.91
C ASP A 215 11.82 -7.98 15.23
N LEU A 216 11.31 -9.04 14.61
CA LEU A 216 10.01 -8.99 13.94
C LEU A 216 8.84 -9.16 14.90
N ALA A 217 8.99 -9.97 15.95
CA ALA A 217 7.93 -10.32 16.87
C ALA A 217 7.96 -9.44 18.14
N ASP A 218 9.13 -8.98 18.56
CA ASP A 218 9.39 -8.17 19.73
C ASP A 218 9.81 -6.73 19.33
N PRO A 219 9.07 -5.68 19.74
CA PRO A 219 9.45 -4.30 19.42
C PRO A 219 10.59 -3.77 20.26
N ALA A 220 10.88 -4.41 21.39
CA ALA A 220 11.83 -3.90 22.36
C ALA A 220 12.66 -5.06 22.93
N PRO A 221 13.49 -5.71 22.09
CA PRO A 221 14.41 -6.73 22.58
C PRO A 221 15.27 -6.19 23.72
N ALA A 222 15.48 -6.99 24.74
CA ALA A 222 16.35 -6.65 25.86
C ALA A 222 17.81 -6.64 25.40
N VAL A 223 18.52 -5.54 25.69
CA VAL A 223 19.91 -5.36 25.26
C VAL A 223 20.83 -5.21 26.47
N GLU A 224 21.92 -5.97 26.47
CA GLU A 224 22.96 -5.92 27.50
C GLU A 224 24.37 -6.00 26.90
N HIS A 225 25.39 -5.67 27.70
CA HIS A 225 26.79 -5.79 27.30
C HIS A 225 27.69 -6.26 28.45
N ASP A 226 28.80 -6.94 28.14
CA ASP A 226 29.77 -7.47 29.10
C ASP A 226 30.98 -6.54 29.35
N GLY A 227 30.84 -5.26 29.00
CA GLY A 227 31.90 -4.26 29.11
C GLY A 227 32.52 -4.17 30.51
N PRO A 228 33.86 -4.06 30.63
CA PRO A 228 34.53 -4.09 31.93
C PRO A 228 34.25 -2.82 32.75
N SER A 229 34.29 -2.95 34.08
CA SER A 229 34.16 -1.80 34.99
C SER A 229 35.36 -0.84 34.95
N PHE A 230 36.49 -1.30 34.41
CA PHE A 230 37.72 -0.52 34.26
C PHE A 230 38.49 -0.90 32.99
N TYR A 231 38.81 0.09 32.17
CA TYR A 231 39.60 -0.02 30.95
C TYR A 231 41.05 0.36 31.23
N GLN A 232 41.97 -0.59 31.13
CA GLN A 232 43.38 -0.37 31.45
C GLN A 232 44.05 0.49 30.36
N LEU A 233 44.98 1.38 30.76
CA LEU A 233 45.81 2.11 29.81
C LEU A 233 46.61 1.14 28.94
N ASN A 234 46.70 1.42 27.63
CA ASN A 234 47.37 0.57 26.66
C ASN A 234 46.78 -0.85 26.62
N SER A 235 45.45 -0.94 26.61
CA SER A 235 44.74 -2.20 26.48
C SER A 235 43.57 -2.10 25.49
N ARG A 236 43.10 -3.28 25.07
CA ARG A 236 41.90 -3.42 24.23
C ARG A 236 40.89 -4.28 24.97
N SER A 237 39.67 -3.77 25.08
CA SER A 237 38.54 -4.44 25.69
C SER A 237 37.54 -4.79 24.59
N PRO A 238 37.44 -6.06 24.17
CA PRO A 238 36.29 -6.52 23.41
C PRO A 238 35.07 -6.48 24.32
N ILE A 239 33.97 -5.98 23.79
CA ILE A 239 32.67 -5.89 24.45
C ILE A 239 31.69 -6.69 23.60
N THR A 240 31.08 -7.69 24.18
CA THR A 240 30.00 -8.46 23.60
C THR A 240 28.69 -7.79 23.96
N TRP A 241 27.97 -7.33 22.96
CA TRP A 241 26.57 -6.93 23.08
C TRP A 241 25.70 -8.16 22.86
N THR A 242 24.68 -8.33 23.67
CA THR A 242 23.66 -9.39 23.54
C THR A 242 22.29 -8.75 23.43
N ALA A 243 21.52 -9.13 22.42
CA ALA A 243 20.11 -8.80 22.28
C ALA A 243 19.28 -10.06 22.49
N THR A 244 18.21 -9.98 23.28
CA THR A 244 17.29 -11.09 23.56
C THR A 244 15.85 -10.64 23.39
N ASP A 245 15.06 -11.32 22.57
CA ASP A 245 13.63 -11.01 22.43
C ASP A 245 12.77 -11.59 23.56
N ALA A 246 11.48 -11.26 23.54
CA ALA A 246 10.45 -11.73 24.48
C ALA A 246 10.20 -13.24 24.43
N SER A 247 10.51 -13.90 23.31
CA SER A 247 10.40 -15.35 23.10
C SER A 247 11.64 -16.11 23.60
N GLY A 248 12.73 -15.39 23.88
CA GLY A 248 14.00 -15.87 24.40
C GLY A 248 15.04 -16.20 23.32
N ASN A 249 14.83 -15.83 22.06
CA ASN A 249 15.88 -15.97 21.05
C ASN A 249 16.90 -14.82 21.23
N SER A 250 18.16 -15.05 20.83
CA SER A 250 19.23 -14.08 21.09
C SER A 250 20.30 -14.04 20.01
N SER A 251 20.92 -12.87 19.87
CA SER A 251 22.05 -12.61 18.98
C SER A 251 23.15 -11.83 19.69
N GLN A 252 24.37 -11.86 19.12
CA GLN A 252 25.54 -11.22 19.68
C GLN A 252 26.33 -10.44 18.62
N ALA A 253 26.90 -9.31 19.03
CA ALA A 253 27.80 -8.50 18.22
C ALA A 253 28.95 -7.92 19.06
N GLU A 254 30.12 -7.77 18.46
CA GLU A 254 31.31 -7.26 19.17
C GLU A 254 31.55 -5.78 18.90
N GLN A 255 31.91 -5.05 19.96
CA GLN A 255 32.49 -3.71 19.92
C GLN A 255 33.90 -3.76 20.52
N LEU A 256 34.82 -2.96 19.98
CA LEU A 256 36.20 -2.90 20.49
C LEU A 256 36.53 -1.51 21.04
N ILE A 257 36.82 -1.44 22.34
CA ILE A 257 37.32 -0.21 23.00
C ILE A 257 38.81 -0.32 23.23
N THR A 258 39.57 0.68 22.78
CA THR A 258 41.02 0.74 22.90
C THR A 258 41.43 1.99 23.67
N ILE A 259 42.12 1.82 24.79
CA ILE A 259 42.66 2.95 25.56
C ILE A 259 44.16 3.06 25.29
N LYS A 260 44.61 4.22 24.83
CA LYS A 260 46.01 4.53 24.52
C LYS A 260 46.51 5.71 25.33
N ALA A 261 47.83 5.79 25.53
CA ALA A 261 48.43 6.99 26.09
C ALA A 261 48.35 8.17 25.11
N PRO A 262 48.28 9.43 25.57
CA PRO A 262 48.14 10.57 24.68
C PRO A 262 49.30 10.69 23.69
N GLY A 263 48.97 10.92 22.42
CA GLY A 263 49.95 11.03 21.32
C GLY A 263 50.57 9.70 20.89
N THR A 264 49.97 8.56 21.24
CA THR A 264 50.44 7.23 20.81
C THR A 264 49.54 6.59 19.76
N ASN A 265 48.34 7.13 19.54
CA ASN A 265 47.50 6.73 18.42
C ASN A 265 48.06 7.28 17.10
N THR A 266 48.27 6.40 16.13
CA THR A 266 48.76 6.74 14.80
C THR A 266 47.65 6.58 13.77
N PRO A 267 47.50 7.50 12.81
CA PRO A 267 46.52 7.33 11.74
C PRO A 267 46.84 6.10 10.86
N PRO A 268 45.82 5.37 10.40
CA PRO A 268 46.03 4.28 9.46
C PRO A 268 46.50 4.80 8.10
N VAL A 269 47.23 3.96 7.37
CA VAL A 269 47.74 4.25 6.03
C VAL A 269 47.03 3.36 5.02
N VAL A 270 46.53 3.97 3.94
CA VAL A 270 45.95 3.28 2.78
C VAL A 270 46.79 3.60 1.54
N THR A 271 46.86 2.67 0.59
CA THR A 271 47.49 2.91 -0.72
C THR A 271 46.40 3.10 -1.77
N ASP A 272 46.57 4.11 -2.62
CA ASP A 272 45.68 4.29 -3.77
C ASP A 272 45.74 3.08 -4.70
N VAL A 273 44.57 2.62 -5.14
CA VAL A 273 44.43 1.52 -6.09
C VAL A 273 43.75 2.07 -7.34
N VAL A 274 44.35 1.77 -8.49
CA VAL A 274 43.79 2.12 -9.80
C VAL A 274 43.57 0.83 -10.57
N ALA A 275 42.42 0.70 -11.20
CA ALA A 275 42.09 -0.40 -12.09
C ALA A 275 41.44 0.17 -13.36
N ASP A 276 41.85 -0.36 -14.52
CA ASP A 276 41.26 -0.04 -15.80
C ASP A 276 40.38 -1.20 -16.26
N THR A 277 39.25 -0.89 -16.89
CA THR A 277 38.37 -1.89 -17.49
C THR A 277 37.82 -1.39 -18.83
N LEU A 278 37.22 -2.30 -19.60
CA LEU A 278 36.43 -1.93 -20.77
C LEU A 278 35.05 -1.45 -20.31
N THR A 279 34.41 -0.57 -21.09
CA THR A 279 33.05 -0.10 -20.82
C THR A 279 32.11 -1.28 -20.54
N SER A 280 31.39 -1.21 -19.41
CA SER A 280 30.44 -2.23 -18.95
C SER A 280 31.04 -3.60 -18.57
N LYS A 281 32.36 -3.71 -18.37
CA LYS A 281 32.97 -4.91 -17.77
C LYS A 281 33.34 -4.66 -16.30
N PRO A 282 32.82 -5.43 -15.33
CA PRO A 282 33.14 -5.23 -13.92
C PRO A 282 34.63 -5.49 -13.66
N VAL A 283 35.20 -4.73 -12.72
CA VAL A 283 36.55 -4.90 -12.21
C VAL A 283 36.55 -4.84 -10.69
N ASP A 284 37.16 -5.83 -10.05
CA ASP A 284 37.27 -5.87 -8.60
C ASP A 284 38.41 -4.94 -8.14
N ILE A 285 38.09 -4.02 -7.23
CA ILE A 285 39.09 -3.16 -6.57
C ILE A 285 39.34 -3.70 -5.17
N VAL A 286 40.53 -4.25 -4.95
CA VAL A 286 40.95 -4.73 -3.62
C VAL A 286 41.70 -3.61 -2.91
N LEU A 287 41.08 -3.04 -1.88
CA LEU A 287 41.71 -2.03 -1.02
C LEU A 287 42.60 -2.70 0.02
N THR A 288 43.77 -2.11 0.28
CA THR A 288 44.66 -2.55 1.35
C THR A 288 45.08 -1.36 2.20
N GLY A 289 45.08 -1.57 3.51
CA GLY A 289 45.44 -0.57 4.49
C GLY A 289 46.19 -1.23 5.64
N SER A 290 46.97 -0.44 6.35
CA SER A 290 47.72 -0.89 7.53
C SER A 290 47.69 0.18 8.60
N ASP A 291 47.52 -0.26 9.84
CA ASP A 291 47.72 0.58 11.02
C ASP A 291 48.98 0.12 11.75
N PRO A 292 49.95 1.00 12.05
CA PRO A 292 51.16 0.58 12.74
C PRO A 292 50.97 0.35 14.25
N ASP A 293 49.81 0.69 14.82
CA ASP A 293 49.55 0.51 16.24
C ASP A 293 49.31 -0.95 16.61
N PHE A 294 50.30 -1.51 17.29
CA PHE A 294 50.29 -2.88 17.77
C PHE A 294 50.03 -2.93 19.27
N LEU A 295 48.85 -3.41 19.67
CA LEU A 295 48.42 -3.49 21.06
C LEU A 295 47.78 -4.83 21.37
N GLY A 296 48.21 -5.49 22.45
CA GLY A 296 47.66 -6.77 22.87
C GLY A 296 47.82 -7.89 21.85
N GLY A 297 48.88 -7.87 21.03
CA GLY A 297 49.20 -8.94 20.08
C GLY A 297 48.59 -8.80 18.69
N ARG A 298 47.89 -7.68 18.40
CA ARG A 298 47.21 -7.42 17.12
C ARG A 298 47.33 -5.94 16.71
N TYR A 299 47.28 -5.66 15.41
CA TYR A 299 47.15 -4.30 14.88
C TYR A 299 45.71 -3.79 15.06
N ASP A 300 45.50 -2.47 15.02
CA ASP A 300 44.15 -1.91 15.09
C ASP A 300 43.30 -2.44 13.91
N PRO A 301 42.03 -2.81 14.15
CA PRO A 301 41.14 -3.21 13.08
C PRO A 301 40.86 -2.02 12.17
N LEU A 302 40.89 -2.25 10.86
CA LEU A 302 40.63 -1.25 9.85
C LEU A 302 39.26 -1.45 9.24
N SER A 303 38.57 -0.35 8.97
CA SER A 303 37.42 -0.29 8.10
C SER A 303 37.73 0.63 6.91
N PHE A 304 37.11 0.34 5.77
CA PHE A 304 37.16 1.21 4.59
C PHE A 304 35.81 1.91 4.45
N ARG A 305 35.84 3.15 4.00
CA ARG A 305 34.65 3.91 3.62
C ARG A 305 34.83 4.53 2.25
N ILE A 306 33.71 4.69 1.54
CA ILE A 306 33.66 5.42 0.28
C ILE A 306 33.14 6.80 0.62
N SER A 307 34.02 7.79 0.60
CA SER A 307 33.65 9.20 0.81
C SER A 307 33.13 9.87 -0.45
N GLN A 308 33.46 9.33 -1.61
CA GLN A 308 33.01 9.85 -2.90
C GLN A 308 32.88 8.68 -3.88
N ARG A 309 31.75 8.62 -4.58
CA ARG A 309 31.54 7.63 -5.64
C ARG A 309 32.47 7.93 -6.84
N PRO A 310 32.83 6.92 -7.65
CA PRO A 310 33.54 7.16 -8.90
C PRO A 310 32.81 8.18 -9.76
N ALA A 311 33.53 9.12 -10.35
CA ALA A 311 32.93 10.12 -11.25
C ALA A 311 32.39 9.50 -12.55
N ASN A 312 32.75 8.25 -12.86
CA ASN A 312 32.31 7.51 -14.05
C ASN A 312 32.23 6.00 -13.72
N GLY A 313 31.21 5.33 -14.26
CA GLY A 313 31.02 3.88 -14.14
C GLY A 313 30.07 3.44 -13.02
N GLU A 314 29.58 2.21 -13.10
CA GLU A 314 28.66 1.62 -12.12
C GLU A 314 29.45 1.09 -10.92
N PHE A 315 29.13 1.54 -9.71
CA PHE A 315 29.67 1.01 -8.47
C PHE A 315 28.61 0.14 -7.78
N VAL A 316 28.80 -1.19 -7.83
CA VAL A 316 27.95 -2.14 -7.13
C VAL A 316 28.62 -2.49 -5.80
N ALA A 317 28.25 -1.80 -4.73
CA ALA A 317 28.35 -2.38 -3.39
C ALA A 317 26.98 -2.95 -3.03
N PRO A 318 26.90 -4.19 -2.50
CA PRO A 318 25.71 -4.61 -1.79
C PRO A 318 25.57 -3.72 -0.56
N LEU A 319 24.77 -2.67 -0.69
CA LEU A 319 24.43 -1.78 0.42
C LEU A 319 23.47 -2.56 1.30
N MET A 320 23.86 -2.79 2.55
CA MET A 320 22.98 -3.31 3.59
C MET A 320 22.38 -2.09 4.30
N PRO A 321 21.18 -1.61 3.94
CA PRO A 321 20.51 -0.61 4.76
C PRO A 321 20.06 -1.30 6.04
N PHE A 322 20.92 -1.39 7.05
CA PHE A 322 20.52 -1.95 8.34
C PHE A 322 19.19 -1.29 8.76
N PHE A 323 18.14 -2.09 9.01
CA PHE A 323 16.94 -1.60 9.68
C PHE A 323 17.38 -1.04 11.03
N ILE A 324 16.95 0.15 11.40
CA ILE A 324 17.43 0.80 12.63
C ILE A 324 16.38 0.68 13.70
N GLU A 325 15.18 1.15 13.40
CA GLU A 325 14.16 1.49 14.36
C GLU A 325 12.79 1.31 13.69
N ASP A 326 11.87 0.71 14.42
CA ASP A 326 10.45 0.70 14.06
C ASP A 326 9.74 1.62 15.04
N TYR A 327 9.25 2.76 14.55
CA TYR A 327 8.38 3.59 15.37
C TYR A 327 6.98 3.02 15.31
N ARG A 328 6.67 2.16 16.29
CA ARG A 328 5.28 1.77 16.53
C ARG A 328 4.48 3.01 16.86
N THR A 329 3.67 3.43 15.90
CA THR A 329 2.46 4.16 16.25
C THR A 329 1.65 3.21 17.12
N GLN A 330 1.46 3.50 18.41
CA GLN A 330 0.69 2.61 19.29
C GLN A 330 -0.73 2.57 18.75
N PRO A 331 -1.22 1.51 18.06
CA PRO A 331 -2.48 1.61 17.32
C PRO A 331 -3.69 1.69 18.26
N GLY A 332 -3.53 1.14 19.47
CA GLY A 332 -4.44 1.31 20.60
C GLY A 332 -4.29 2.66 21.32
N GLY A 333 -3.22 3.39 21.06
CA GLY A 333 -2.84 4.63 21.71
C GLY A 333 -2.86 4.53 23.24
N PRO A 334 -3.22 5.62 23.93
CA PRO A 334 -3.35 5.61 25.40
C PRO A 334 -4.52 4.76 25.92
N TYR A 335 -5.32 4.17 25.03
CA TYR A 335 -6.53 3.41 25.35
C TYR A 335 -6.33 1.88 25.26
N GLY A 336 -5.23 1.44 24.64
CA GLY A 336 -4.83 0.04 24.55
C GLY A 336 -5.78 -0.87 23.76
N GLU A 337 -5.66 -2.17 24.03
CA GLU A 337 -6.44 -3.24 23.39
C GLU A 337 -7.97 -3.03 23.34
N PRO A 338 -8.65 -2.53 24.40
CA PRO A 338 -10.09 -2.32 24.35
C PRO A 338 -10.54 -1.36 23.23
N PHE A 339 -9.73 -0.34 22.94
CA PHE A 339 -9.99 0.57 21.83
C PHE A 339 -9.64 -0.07 20.48
N LEU A 340 -8.52 -0.79 20.41
CA LEU A 340 -8.08 -1.47 19.20
C LEU A 340 -9.10 -2.50 18.70
N GLN A 341 -9.65 -3.30 19.63
CA GLN A 341 -10.63 -4.36 19.35
C GLN A 341 -12.07 -3.84 19.20
N ALA A 342 -12.31 -2.55 19.41
CA ALA A 342 -13.65 -1.99 19.30
C ALA A 342 -14.15 -2.05 17.85
N VAL A 343 -15.24 -2.79 17.62
CA VAL A 343 -15.93 -2.86 16.31
C VAL A 343 -16.26 -1.46 15.77
N ASN A 344 -16.62 -0.54 16.66
CA ASN A 344 -16.82 0.87 16.32
C ASN A 344 -16.05 1.76 17.30
N LYS A 345 -14.85 2.17 16.87
CA LYS A 345 -13.94 3.06 17.60
C LYS A 345 -14.61 4.38 18.02
N ASN A 346 -15.47 4.96 17.18
CA ASN A 346 -16.18 6.21 17.50
C ASN A 346 -17.16 6.03 18.67
N ASN A 347 -17.96 4.96 18.66
CA ASN A 347 -18.90 4.67 19.73
C ASN A 347 -18.14 4.37 21.03
N TRP A 348 -17.07 3.59 20.95
CA TRP A 348 -16.25 3.26 22.12
C TRP A 348 -15.67 4.52 22.76
N LEU A 349 -15.08 5.43 21.96
CA LEU A 349 -14.54 6.71 22.46
C LEU A 349 -15.64 7.60 23.05
N ASN A 350 -16.82 7.64 22.40
CA ASN A 350 -17.96 8.43 22.86
C ASN A 350 -18.50 7.96 24.22
N GLU A 351 -18.45 6.66 24.49
CA GLU A 351 -18.96 6.06 25.73
C GLU A 351 -17.90 6.04 26.85
N ASN A 352 -16.62 5.84 26.51
CA ASN A 352 -15.57 5.57 27.50
C ASN A 352 -14.61 6.74 27.74
N VAL A 353 -14.48 7.69 26.80
CA VAL A 353 -13.50 8.78 26.88
C VAL A 353 -14.15 10.15 26.93
N CYS A 354 -15.01 10.48 25.96
CA CYS A 354 -15.65 11.80 25.87
C CYS A 354 -16.41 12.27 27.13
N PRO A 355 -17.03 11.38 27.95
CA PRO A 355 -17.65 11.80 29.21
C PRO A 355 -16.65 12.28 30.27
N SER A 356 -15.39 11.87 30.17
CA SER A 356 -14.32 12.14 31.13
C SER A 356 -13.38 13.26 30.70
N GLY A 357 -13.38 13.66 29.43
CA GLY A 357 -12.54 14.74 28.92
C GLY A 357 -12.32 14.69 27.41
N PRO A 358 -11.47 15.58 26.87
CA PRO A 358 -11.05 15.51 25.47
C PRO A 358 -10.24 14.24 25.21
N ILE A 359 -10.30 13.74 23.97
CA ILE A 359 -9.46 12.65 23.50
C ILE A 359 -8.02 13.14 23.37
N LEU A 360 -7.06 12.34 23.83
CA LEU A 360 -5.63 12.60 23.77
C LEU A 360 -5.15 12.63 22.30
N ARG A 361 -4.18 13.51 22.02
CA ARG A 361 -3.66 13.79 20.67
C ARG A 361 -2.18 13.47 20.50
N ASP A 362 -1.50 13.21 21.60
CA ASP A 362 -0.09 12.84 21.73
C ASP A 362 0.16 11.35 21.40
N TRP A 363 -0.53 10.84 20.38
CA TRP A 363 -0.21 9.55 19.79
C TRP A 363 -0.50 9.58 18.28
N VAL A 364 0.26 8.82 17.51
CA VAL A 364 0.07 8.69 16.06
C VAL A 364 -0.97 7.59 15.79
N HIS A 365 -1.95 7.88 14.92
CA HIS A 365 -3.00 6.92 14.57
C HIS A 365 -3.20 6.85 13.05
N GLU A 366 -3.11 5.63 12.50
CA GLU A 366 -3.22 5.38 11.04
C GLU A 366 -2.33 6.34 10.23
N PRO A 367 -1.00 6.32 10.45
CA PRO A 367 -0.07 7.16 9.69
C PRO A 367 -0.24 6.90 8.19
N GLN A 368 -0.03 7.94 7.40
CA GLN A 368 -0.18 7.90 5.94
C GLN A 368 1.14 8.22 5.23
N PHE A 369 1.93 9.11 5.83
CA PHE A 369 3.23 9.54 5.33
C PHE A 369 4.02 10.19 6.48
N VAL A 370 5.33 10.09 6.44
CA VAL A 370 6.25 10.72 7.39
C VAL A 370 7.40 11.36 6.62
N HIS A 371 7.89 12.48 7.12
CA HIS A 371 9.20 13.03 6.80
C HIS A 371 9.92 13.37 8.09
N VAL A 372 11.18 13.02 8.20
CA VAL A 372 12.01 13.34 9.36
C VAL A 372 13.17 14.20 8.87
N THR A 373 13.35 15.38 9.46
CA THR A 373 14.47 16.26 9.09
C THR A 373 15.80 15.68 9.57
N ASP A 374 16.93 16.23 9.10
CA ASP A 374 18.26 15.78 9.56
C ASP A 374 18.49 16.04 11.07
N GLU A 375 17.75 16.99 11.65
CA GLU A 375 17.74 17.29 13.09
C GLU A 375 16.83 16.37 13.91
N GLY A 376 16.15 15.41 13.27
CA GLY A 376 15.27 14.44 13.94
C GLY A 376 13.83 14.89 14.16
N LEU A 377 13.41 16.05 13.64
CA LEU A 377 12.02 16.47 13.72
C LEU A 377 11.15 15.63 12.80
N SER A 378 10.17 14.92 13.36
CA SER A 378 9.23 14.10 12.60
C SER A 378 7.96 14.87 12.27
N VAL A 379 7.60 14.89 10.99
CA VAL A 379 6.38 15.48 10.45
C VAL A 379 5.56 14.38 9.80
N MET A 380 4.33 14.16 10.27
CA MET A 380 3.52 13.01 9.85
C MET A 380 2.16 13.46 9.35
N ILE A 381 1.66 12.85 8.27
CA ILE A 381 0.23 12.83 7.99
C ILE A 381 -0.37 11.64 8.74
N ASP A 382 -1.29 11.90 9.66
CA ASP A 382 -1.97 10.88 10.43
C ASP A 382 -3.41 11.32 10.79
N TYR A 383 -4.10 10.52 11.59
CA TYR A 383 -5.46 10.81 12.03
C TYR A 383 -5.51 11.11 13.53
N TYR A 384 -6.49 11.91 13.94
CA TYR A 384 -6.81 12.10 15.34
C TYR A 384 -8.33 12.10 15.55
N TYR A 385 -8.74 11.77 16.77
CA TYR A 385 -10.14 11.80 17.17
C TYR A 385 -10.45 13.05 18.00
N GLN A 386 -11.67 13.55 17.87
CA GLN A 386 -12.17 14.68 18.63
C GLN A 386 -13.63 14.47 19.03
N CYS A 387 -13.91 14.67 20.32
CA CYS A 387 -15.27 14.75 20.83
C CYS A 387 -15.96 16.00 20.27
N VAL A 388 -17.13 15.80 19.68
CA VAL A 388 -18.01 16.86 19.15
C VAL A 388 -19.41 16.68 19.74
N SER A 389 -20.27 17.68 19.60
CA SER A 389 -21.60 17.68 20.25
C SER A 389 -22.54 16.53 19.82
N TRP A 390 -22.21 15.81 18.75
CA TRP A 390 -23.02 14.71 18.20
C TRP A 390 -22.31 13.35 18.25
N GLY A 391 -21.16 13.26 18.95
CA GLY A 391 -20.36 12.03 19.05
C GLY A 391 -18.87 12.28 18.90
N VAL A 392 -18.21 11.44 18.11
CA VAL A 392 -16.76 11.53 17.84
C VAL A 392 -16.52 11.75 16.35
N SER A 393 -15.65 12.70 16.04
CA SER A 393 -15.14 12.93 14.68
C SER A 393 -13.71 12.40 14.57
N LYS A 394 -13.39 11.77 13.44
CA LYS A 394 -12.03 11.39 13.06
C LYS A 394 -11.59 12.34 11.96
N ASN A 395 -10.46 13.01 12.15
CA ASN A 395 -9.96 14.04 11.24
C ASN A 395 -8.52 13.76 10.88
N LYS A 396 -8.13 14.13 9.66
CA LYS A 396 -6.76 14.02 9.19
C LYS A 396 -5.96 15.25 9.60
N ARG A 397 -4.71 15.07 10.01
CA ARG A 397 -3.82 16.15 10.43
C ARG A 397 -2.44 15.98 9.82
N ILE A 398 -1.67 17.06 9.88
CA ILE A 398 -0.22 16.95 9.95
C ILE A 398 0.16 17.16 11.41
N SER A 399 0.93 16.23 11.98
CA SER A 399 1.45 16.27 13.34
C SER A 399 2.97 16.44 13.35
N PHE A 400 3.48 17.10 14.37
CA PHE A 400 4.90 17.39 14.59
C PHE A 400 5.36 16.74 15.90
N TRP A 401 6.52 16.12 15.84
CA TRP A 401 7.14 15.41 16.95
C TRP A 401 8.62 15.73 16.97
N ASP A 402 9.18 15.95 18.15
CA ASP A 402 10.62 16.19 18.29
C ASP A 402 11.43 14.90 18.10
N ALA A 403 12.76 15.03 18.20
CA ALA A 403 13.69 13.92 18.05
C ALA A 403 13.55 12.84 19.14
N ASP A 404 12.98 13.19 20.30
CA ASP A 404 12.71 12.25 21.39
C ASP A 404 11.35 11.55 21.22
N GLY A 405 10.58 11.90 20.18
CA GLY A 405 9.26 11.35 19.89
C GLY A 405 8.13 12.01 20.69
N GLU A 406 8.37 13.16 21.32
CA GLU A 406 7.35 13.90 22.05
C GLU A 406 6.51 14.76 21.10
N TYR A 407 5.20 14.79 21.34
CA TYR A 407 4.26 15.55 20.53
C TYR A 407 4.46 17.06 20.71
N ILE A 408 4.67 17.78 19.60
CA ILE A 408 4.82 19.24 19.60
C ILE A 408 3.48 19.92 19.31
N ASP A 409 2.94 19.71 18.11
CA ASP A 409 1.70 20.34 17.66
C ASP A 409 1.10 19.66 16.41
N GLN A 410 -0.02 20.16 15.92
CA GLN A 410 -0.67 19.71 14.70
C GLN A 410 -1.43 20.83 13.98
N PHE A 411 -1.76 20.59 12.72
CA PHE A 411 -2.84 21.31 12.04
C PHE A 411 -3.68 20.38 11.17
N GLY A 412 -4.89 20.83 10.83
CA GLY A 412 -5.81 20.05 9.99
C GLY A 412 -5.27 19.89 8.57
N TYR A 413 -5.17 18.65 8.10
CA TYR A 413 -4.73 18.36 6.75
C TYR A 413 -5.95 18.33 5.81
N THR A 414 -5.92 19.20 4.79
CA THR A 414 -7.00 19.30 3.78
C THR A 414 -6.55 18.90 2.38
N GLY A 415 -5.32 18.40 2.24
CA GLY A 415 -4.82 17.88 0.98
C GLY A 415 -5.61 16.66 0.52
N THR A 416 -5.65 16.46 -0.78
CA THR A 416 -6.39 15.37 -1.42
C THR A 416 -5.53 14.13 -1.67
N ASN A 417 -4.21 14.25 -1.51
CA ASN A 417 -3.23 13.17 -1.54
C ASN A 417 -2.88 12.71 -0.11
N ASN A 418 -2.12 11.62 -0.02
CA ASN A 418 -1.63 11.07 1.26
C ASN A 418 -0.17 11.47 1.55
N THR A 419 0.39 12.43 0.82
CA THR A 419 1.78 12.85 0.93
C THR A 419 1.87 14.38 1.02
N PHE A 420 2.99 14.89 1.52
CA PHE A 420 3.38 16.29 1.37
C PHE A 420 4.77 16.36 0.75
N VAL A 421 5.16 17.54 0.30
CA VAL A 421 6.46 17.79 -0.30
C VAL A 421 7.27 18.62 0.67
N VAL A 422 8.53 18.24 0.90
CA VAL A 422 9.51 19.07 1.61
C VAL A 422 10.59 19.44 0.61
N ASP A 423 10.89 20.72 0.47
CA ASP A 423 12.02 21.16 -0.35
C ASP A 423 13.34 21.19 0.42
N GLN A 424 14.41 21.52 -0.28
CA GLN A 424 15.75 21.52 0.30
C GLN A 424 15.97 22.66 1.31
N ASP A 425 15.11 23.68 1.31
CA ASP A 425 15.09 24.75 2.33
C ASP A 425 14.09 24.42 3.47
N SER A 426 13.68 23.16 3.56
CA SER A 426 12.77 22.61 4.57
C SER A 426 11.38 23.25 4.60
N PHE A 427 10.89 23.81 3.50
CA PHE A 427 9.49 24.23 3.40
C PHE A 427 8.60 23.05 3.08
N LEU A 428 7.47 22.97 3.81
CA LEU A 428 6.44 21.97 3.59
C LEU A 428 5.38 22.50 2.64
N TYR A 429 4.99 21.70 1.66
CA TYR A 429 3.94 22.00 0.70
C TYR A 429 2.87 20.91 0.70
N THR A 430 1.61 21.34 0.74
CA THR A 430 0.45 20.45 0.64
C THR A 430 -0.26 20.65 -0.69
N LEU A 431 -0.78 19.57 -1.27
CA LEU A 431 -1.48 19.60 -2.54
C LEU A 431 -2.97 19.30 -2.34
N ARG A 432 -3.83 20.14 -2.90
CA ARG A 432 -5.27 19.99 -2.82
C ARG A 432 -5.92 20.21 -4.17
N ARG A 433 -6.64 19.21 -4.67
CA ARG A 433 -7.49 19.34 -5.85
C ARG A 433 -8.91 19.66 -5.47
N ILE A 434 -9.53 20.53 -6.24
CA ILE A 434 -10.92 20.93 -6.11
C ILE A 434 -11.62 20.68 -7.45
N GLY A 435 -12.82 20.11 -7.41
CA GLY A 435 -13.60 19.86 -8.62
C GLY A 435 -13.12 18.66 -9.45
N SER A 436 -13.61 18.57 -10.69
CA SER A 436 -13.31 17.49 -11.63
C SER A 436 -13.45 17.97 -13.08
N GLY A 437 -12.92 17.20 -14.05
CA GLY A 437 -13.00 17.55 -15.47
C GLY A 437 -12.29 18.87 -15.79
N SER A 438 -12.83 19.63 -16.74
CA SER A 438 -12.25 20.92 -17.17
C SER A 438 -12.34 22.04 -16.12
N GLY A 439 -13.21 21.89 -15.11
CA GLY A 439 -13.33 22.82 -13.98
C GLY A 439 -12.52 22.38 -12.76
N ALA A 440 -11.65 21.37 -12.90
CA ALA A 440 -10.76 20.98 -11.82
C ALA A 440 -9.66 22.02 -11.61
N GLU A 441 -9.19 22.11 -10.38
CA GLU A 441 -8.11 23.01 -10.01
C GLU A 441 -7.18 22.30 -9.03
N LEU A 442 -5.89 22.59 -9.13
CA LEU A 442 -4.89 22.15 -8.16
C LEU A 442 -4.40 23.36 -7.37
N THR A 443 -4.38 23.24 -6.05
CA THR A 443 -3.83 24.25 -5.13
C THR A 443 -2.62 23.68 -4.42
N ILE A 444 -1.55 24.46 -4.39
CA ILE A 444 -0.32 24.18 -3.65
C ILE A 444 -0.21 25.21 -2.54
N SER A 445 -0.12 24.77 -1.29
CA SER A 445 -0.02 25.65 -0.13
C SER A 445 1.24 25.35 0.66
N GLN A 446 2.07 26.37 0.87
CA GLN A 446 3.31 26.33 1.65
C GLN A 446 3.04 26.54 3.15
N SER A 447 3.87 25.96 4.01
CA SER A 447 3.99 26.34 5.42
C SER A 447 4.41 27.82 5.57
N MET A 448 4.06 28.49 6.68
CA MET A 448 4.43 29.92 6.85
C MET A 448 5.94 30.12 6.97
N ASN A 449 6.63 29.16 7.58
CA ASN A 449 8.07 29.14 7.72
C ASN A 449 8.58 27.80 7.19
N SER A 450 9.90 27.69 7.03
CA SER A 450 10.54 26.38 7.01
C SER A 450 10.08 25.59 8.23
N ILE A 451 10.04 24.26 8.10
CA ILE A 451 9.67 23.34 9.16
C ILE A 451 10.43 23.73 10.44
N ASN A 452 9.70 24.31 11.39
CA ASN A 452 10.24 24.88 12.62
C ASN A 452 9.45 24.31 13.80
N PRO A 453 10.10 23.58 14.72
CA PRO A 453 9.43 23.01 15.89
C PRO A 453 8.74 24.06 16.76
N ASP A 454 9.29 25.28 16.84
CA ASP A 454 8.76 26.35 17.68
C ASP A 454 7.61 27.13 17.02
N ASN A 455 7.35 26.90 15.72
CA ASN A 455 6.28 27.57 14.97
C ASN A 455 5.73 26.70 13.82
N THR A 456 4.78 25.82 14.17
CA THR A 456 4.14 24.79 13.35
C THR A 456 2.98 25.30 12.47
N SER A 457 2.84 26.62 12.27
CA SER A 457 1.68 27.20 11.59
C SER A 457 1.72 27.13 10.05
N ILE A 458 0.59 26.77 9.44
CA ILE A 458 0.35 26.90 7.99
C ILE A 458 -0.30 28.24 7.67
N GLY A 459 0.11 28.83 6.55
CA GLY A 459 -0.43 30.07 6.02
C GLY A 459 0.52 30.80 5.07
N GLY A 460 1.51 30.08 4.50
CA GLY A 460 2.48 30.63 3.57
C GLY A 460 1.84 30.89 2.20
N ASN A 461 2.68 31.00 1.18
CA ASN A 461 2.20 31.22 -0.18
C ASN A 461 1.29 30.10 -0.66
N THR A 462 0.26 30.48 -1.42
CA THR A 462 -0.67 29.53 -2.04
C THR A 462 -0.82 29.84 -3.52
N TRP A 463 -0.55 28.84 -4.37
CA TRP A 463 -0.66 28.93 -5.83
C TRP A 463 -1.78 28.03 -6.33
N ARG A 464 -2.63 28.57 -7.22
CA ARG A 464 -3.79 27.85 -7.79
C ARG A 464 -3.65 27.71 -9.30
N PHE A 465 -3.85 26.49 -9.77
CA PHE A 465 -3.70 26.10 -11.16
C PHE A 465 -5.01 25.58 -11.72
N ASP A 466 -5.36 26.07 -12.90
CA ASP A 466 -6.54 25.72 -13.67
C ASP A 466 -6.17 25.57 -15.16
N GLN A 467 -7.18 25.38 -16.02
CA GLN A 467 -7.00 25.21 -17.46
C GLN A 467 -6.37 26.43 -18.18
N PHE A 468 -6.32 27.61 -17.55
CA PHE A 468 -5.78 28.85 -18.13
C PHE A 468 -4.38 29.19 -17.62
N SER A 469 -3.86 28.41 -16.68
CA SER A 469 -2.62 28.74 -15.98
C SER A 469 -1.38 28.64 -16.87
N ALA A 470 -1.36 27.80 -17.90
CA ALA A 470 -0.24 27.69 -18.85
C ALA A 470 -0.39 28.61 -20.07
N THR A 471 -0.80 29.86 -19.88
CA THR A 471 -0.90 30.85 -20.95
C THR A 471 -0.25 32.16 -20.52
N ASN A 472 0.82 32.58 -21.18
CA ASN A 472 1.46 33.86 -20.91
C ASN A 472 1.48 34.72 -22.19
N PRO A 473 0.47 35.60 -22.37
CA PRO A 473 0.39 36.44 -23.56
C PRO A 473 1.56 37.41 -23.72
N ALA A 474 2.20 37.83 -22.62
CA ALA A 474 3.34 38.75 -22.66
C ALA A 474 4.59 38.09 -23.27
N LEU A 475 4.72 36.76 -23.09
CA LEU A 475 5.80 35.96 -23.64
C LEU A 475 5.41 35.20 -24.91
N GLY A 476 4.16 35.31 -25.36
CA GLY A 476 3.63 34.57 -26.51
C GLY A 476 3.46 33.06 -26.27
N LEU A 477 3.38 32.63 -25.00
CA LEU A 477 3.24 31.24 -24.60
C LEU A 477 1.75 30.87 -24.42
N SER A 478 1.34 29.70 -24.91
CA SER A 478 -0.04 29.25 -24.85
C SER A 478 -0.13 27.73 -24.93
N ASP A 479 0.13 27.08 -23.81
CA ASP A 479 0.10 25.63 -23.68
C ASP A 479 -1.21 25.15 -23.06
N HIS A 480 -1.75 24.03 -23.56
CA HIS A 480 -3.01 23.48 -23.07
C HIS A 480 -2.86 22.60 -21.81
N ILE A 481 -3.28 23.08 -20.64
CA ILE A 481 -3.38 22.23 -19.44
C ILE A 481 -4.64 21.37 -19.49
N THR A 482 -4.48 20.07 -19.25
CA THR A 482 -5.62 19.19 -18.96
C THR A 482 -5.95 19.27 -17.47
N ALA A 483 -6.79 20.23 -17.08
CA ALA A 483 -7.09 20.51 -15.66
C ALA A 483 -7.60 19.28 -14.89
N GLY A 484 -8.35 18.42 -15.57
CA GLY A 484 -8.86 17.15 -15.04
C GLY A 484 -7.78 16.13 -14.67
N SER A 485 -6.55 16.34 -15.13
CA SER A 485 -5.40 15.45 -14.99
C SER A 485 -4.26 16.07 -14.19
N LEU A 486 -4.41 17.29 -13.66
CA LEU A 486 -3.45 17.87 -12.70
C LEU A 486 -3.24 16.90 -11.53
N SER A 487 -1.98 16.52 -11.30
CA SER A 487 -1.64 15.40 -10.41
C SER A 487 -0.59 15.78 -9.38
N TYR A 488 0.51 16.41 -9.77
CA TYR A 488 1.60 16.70 -8.84
C TYR A 488 2.27 18.04 -9.15
N ALA A 489 3.00 18.56 -8.16
CA ALA A 489 3.82 19.74 -8.32
C ALA A 489 5.01 19.74 -7.34
N ARG A 490 6.12 20.36 -7.76
CA ARG A 490 7.36 20.49 -7.00
C ARG A 490 7.83 21.94 -7.03
N VAL A 491 8.14 22.49 -5.86
CA VAL A 491 8.78 23.81 -5.73
C VAL A 491 10.26 23.59 -5.47
N ASP A 492 11.11 24.33 -6.21
CA ASP A 492 12.54 24.50 -5.94
C ASP A 492 12.76 25.96 -5.51
N THR A 493 12.81 26.17 -4.20
CA THR A 493 12.97 27.48 -3.54
C THR A 493 14.27 28.17 -3.90
N ARG A 494 15.34 27.40 -4.12
CA ARG A 494 16.68 27.90 -4.46
C ARG A 494 16.69 28.66 -5.79
N GLN A 495 15.88 28.22 -6.76
CA GLN A 495 15.70 28.89 -8.06
C GLN A 495 14.42 29.74 -8.13
N GLY A 496 13.52 29.58 -7.15
CA GLY A 496 12.17 30.14 -7.16
C GLY A 496 11.34 29.63 -8.34
N LEU A 497 11.43 28.33 -8.61
CA LEU A 497 10.73 27.67 -9.70
C LEU A 497 9.71 26.67 -9.16
N LEU A 498 8.59 26.56 -9.86
CA LEU A 498 7.52 25.62 -9.56
C LEU A 498 7.21 24.79 -10.80
N PHE A 499 7.37 23.48 -10.66
CA PHE A 499 7.07 22.47 -11.67
C PHE A 499 5.68 21.89 -11.40
N LEU A 500 4.85 21.79 -12.43
CA LEU A 500 3.48 21.26 -12.35
C LEU A 500 3.28 20.21 -13.43
N THR A 501 2.65 19.08 -13.13
CA THR A 501 2.30 18.07 -14.14
C THR A 501 0.80 17.85 -14.26
N ASP A 502 0.33 17.74 -15.51
CA ASP A 502 -1.01 17.28 -15.87
C ASP A 502 -1.03 15.80 -16.32
N ARG A 503 0.02 15.04 -15.97
CA ARG A 503 0.27 13.64 -16.39
C ARG A 503 0.58 13.47 -17.87
N ARG A 504 0.79 14.57 -18.60
CA ARG A 504 1.17 14.55 -20.03
C ARG A 504 2.45 15.35 -20.24
N ARG A 505 2.55 16.47 -19.53
CA ARG A 505 3.64 17.46 -19.65
C ARG A 505 4.00 18.03 -18.29
N VAL A 506 5.17 18.64 -18.23
CA VAL A 506 5.65 19.39 -17.06
C VAL A 506 5.73 20.88 -17.42
N PHE A 507 5.00 21.70 -16.67
CA PHE A 507 4.90 23.15 -16.83
C PHE A 507 5.77 23.85 -15.79
N VAL A 508 6.46 24.91 -16.19
CA VAL A 508 7.37 25.66 -15.31
C VAL A 508 6.81 27.05 -15.05
N PHE A 509 6.78 27.42 -13.76
CA PHE A 509 6.32 28.70 -13.26
C PHE A 509 7.42 29.36 -12.43
N ASP A 510 7.54 30.66 -12.60
CA ASP A 510 8.46 31.53 -11.87
C ASP A 510 7.75 32.12 -10.66
N VAL A 511 8.09 31.63 -9.46
CA VAL A 511 7.50 32.02 -8.18
C VAL A 511 8.53 32.69 -7.27
N PHE A 512 9.65 33.15 -7.83
CA PHE A 512 10.75 33.71 -7.05
C PHE A 512 10.34 34.96 -6.25
N ASP A 513 9.58 35.86 -6.87
CA ASP A 513 9.12 37.07 -6.16
C ASP A 513 8.16 36.70 -5.02
N ASP A 514 7.20 35.80 -5.27
CA ASP A 514 6.24 35.32 -4.25
C ASP A 514 6.97 34.68 -3.05
N LEU A 515 8.09 33.98 -3.27
CA LEU A 515 8.87 33.36 -2.20
C LEU A 515 9.73 34.35 -1.40
N ASN A 516 10.08 35.51 -1.98
CA ASN A 516 11.08 36.43 -1.43
C ASN A 516 10.52 37.78 -0.97
N ASP A 517 9.23 38.05 -1.19
CA ASP A 517 8.60 39.33 -0.82
C ASP A 517 8.32 39.45 0.70
N GLY A 518 8.33 38.32 1.43
CA GLY A 518 8.06 38.25 2.86
C GLY A 518 6.60 38.43 3.25
N ASP A 519 5.65 38.39 2.30
CA ASP A 519 4.21 38.53 2.52
C ASP A 519 3.46 37.32 1.93
N PRO A 520 2.99 36.36 2.76
CA PRO A 520 2.25 35.21 2.27
C PRO A 520 1.03 35.57 1.42
N GLY A 521 1.13 35.34 0.12
CA GLY A 521 0.11 35.66 -0.85
C GLY A 521 -0.75 34.46 -1.28
N SER A 522 -2.00 34.73 -1.67
CA SER A 522 -2.81 33.77 -2.44
C SER A 522 -2.80 34.18 -3.92
N ASN A 523 -1.99 33.49 -4.70
CA ASN A 523 -1.87 33.71 -6.13
C ASN A 523 -2.84 32.80 -6.89
N ASN A 524 -3.91 33.42 -7.41
CA ASN A 524 -4.94 32.74 -8.20
C ASN A 524 -4.68 32.85 -9.72
N PHE A 525 -3.61 33.52 -10.14
CA PHE A 525 -3.38 33.92 -11.53
C PHE A 525 -1.97 33.52 -12.00
N MET A 526 -1.67 32.23 -12.01
CA MET A 526 -0.36 31.68 -12.37
C MET A 526 0.08 31.93 -13.83
N TYR A 527 -0.83 32.42 -14.66
CA TYR A 527 -0.60 32.68 -16.08
C TYR A 527 0.50 33.72 -16.34
N LEU A 528 0.73 34.66 -15.41
CA LEU A 528 1.84 35.63 -15.49
C LEU A 528 3.19 35.02 -15.08
N GLN A 529 3.16 34.03 -14.21
CA GLN A 529 4.31 33.29 -13.71
C GLN A 529 4.74 32.19 -14.69
N TYR A 530 3.88 31.79 -15.63
CA TYR A 530 4.20 30.74 -16.59
C TYR A 530 5.41 31.09 -17.48
N ARG A 531 6.35 30.15 -17.63
CA ARG A 531 7.61 30.29 -18.39
C ARG A 531 7.78 29.28 -19.54
N GLY A 532 6.88 28.31 -19.65
CA GLY A 532 6.90 27.30 -20.71
C GLY A 532 6.77 25.89 -20.15
N ALA A 533 6.62 24.92 -21.05
CA ALA A 533 6.63 23.50 -20.71
C ALA A 533 7.99 22.90 -21.06
N LEU A 534 8.47 21.98 -20.23
CA LEU A 534 9.69 21.22 -20.52
C LEU A 534 9.51 20.37 -21.77
N TYR A 535 10.63 19.90 -22.32
CA TYR A 535 10.66 19.07 -23.53
C TYR A 535 9.94 19.73 -24.72
N ASP A 536 10.21 21.03 -24.93
CA ASP A 536 9.61 21.85 -25.99
C ASP A 536 8.07 21.83 -26.03
N GLY A 537 7.43 21.53 -24.90
CA GLY A 537 5.98 21.43 -24.78
C GLY A 537 5.37 20.15 -25.37
N GLU A 538 6.20 19.21 -25.81
CA GLU A 538 5.80 17.89 -26.27
C GLU A 538 5.28 17.02 -25.11
N GLN A 539 4.46 16.04 -25.46
CA GLN A 539 3.96 15.06 -24.50
C GLN A 539 4.93 13.90 -24.42
N PHE A 540 5.57 13.74 -23.26
CA PHE A 540 6.53 12.66 -23.02
C PHE A 540 6.04 11.69 -21.92
N LEU A 541 5.09 12.13 -21.08
CA LEU A 541 4.47 11.25 -20.08
C LEU A 541 3.35 10.45 -20.73
N CYS A 542 3.26 9.19 -20.34
CA CYS A 542 2.27 8.28 -20.88
C CYS A 542 0.83 8.72 -20.54
N THR A 543 -0.10 8.42 -21.46
CA THR A 543 -1.49 8.90 -21.39
C THR A 543 -2.53 7.78 -21.36
N THR A 544 -2.10 6.51 -21.40
CA THR A 544 -2.97 5.35 -21.51
C THR A 544 -3.27 4.66 -20.19
N SER A 545 -4.58 4.63 -19.93
CA SER A 545 -5.35 3.64 -19.17
C SER A 545 -5.60 3.88 -17.68
N SER A 546 -6.74 3.32 -17.29
CA SER A 546 -7.57 3.57 -16.11
C SER A 546 -7.14 2.81 -14.86
N ASN A 547 -5.98 2.17 -14.88
CA ASN A 547 -5.45 1.37 -13.78
C ASN A 547 -3.95 1.68 -13.64
N TRP A 548 -3.46 1.54 -12.41
CA TRP A 548 -2.04 1.52 -12.01
C TRP A 548 -1.43 2.89 -11.65
N GLY A 549 -0.94 2.97 -10.41
CA GLY A 549 -0.56 4.19 -9.71
C GLY A 549 -1.73 4.85 -8.98
N ASN A 550 -1.55 5.22 -7.71
CA ASN A 550 -2.50 6.14 -7.10
C ASN A 550 -2.55 7.44 -7.95
N ASN A 551 -3.74 8.00 -8.18
CA ASN A 551 -3.98 9.13 -9.12
C ASN A 551 -3.17 10.42 -8.81
N TRP A 552 -2.28 10.39 -7.82
CA TRP A 552 -1.56 11.52 -7.25
C TRP A 552 -0.03 11.38 -7.30
N THR A 553 0.54 10.21 -7.01
CA THR A 553 1.98 10.10 -6.79
C THR A 553 2.76 9.35 -7.87
N GLY A 554 2.10 8.61 -8.75
CA GLY A 554 2.74 7.97 -9.92
C GLY A 554 3.39 8.94 -10.91
N PHE A 555 3.17 10.24 -10.73
CA PHE A 555 3.79 11.33 -11.49
C PHE A 555 4.55 12.31 -10.58
N THR A 556 5.09 11.80 -9.46
CA THR A 556 5.91 12.59 -8.53
C THR A 556 7.11 13.18 -9.24
N MET A 557 7.48 14.40 -8.81
CA MET A 557 8.65 15.11 -9.29
C MET A 557 9.52 15.54 -8.12
N ASP A 558 10.83 15.43 -8.28
CA ASP A 558 11.78 15.91 -7.28
C ASP A 558 13.04 16.51 -7.92
N VAL A 559 13.75 17.36 -7.19
CA VAL A 559 14.90 18.13 -7.67
C VAL A 559 16.14 17.79 -6.82
N ASP A 560 17.23 17.40 -7.48
CA ASP A 560 18.47 17.05 -6.79
C ASP A 560 19.26 18.29 -6.33
N PRO A 561 20.31 18.14 -5.51
CA PRO A 561 21.14 19.26 -5.06
C PRO A 561 21.79 20.06 -6.19
N ASP A 562 22.03 19.44 -7.35
CA ASP A 562 22.57 20.11 -8.54
C ASP A 562 21.48 20.82 -9.38
N GLY A 563 20.20 20.66 -9.01
CA GLY A 563 19.06 21.29 -9.65
C GLY A 563 18.42 20.47 -10.77
N ASN A 564 18.87 19.24 -11.04
CA ASN A 564 18.26 18.39 -12.05
C ASN A 564 16.87 17.95 -11.57
N LEU A 565 15.89 17.96 -12.47
CA LEU A 565 14.53 17.51 -12.20
C LEU A 565 14.37 16.04 -12.59
N TYR A 566 13.78 15.26 -11.71
CA TYR A 566 13.40 13.86 -11.92
C TYR A 566 11.89 13.76 -11.94
N VAL A 567 11.34 13.01 -12.89
CA VAL A 567 9.90 12.89 -13.12
C VAL A 567 9.53 11.42 -13.24
N ALA A 568 8.72 10.92 -12.33
CA ALA A 568 8.14 9.58 -12.43
C ALA A 568 7.08 9.54 -13.56
N ASP A 569 7.12 8.49 -14.37
CA ASP A 569 6.10 8.16 -15.36
C ASP A 569 5.60 6.74 -15.08
N SER A 570 4.67 6.62 -14.13
CA SER A 570 4.22 5.32 -13.63
C SER A 570 3.66 4.42 -14.71
N CYS A 571 2.97 4.96 -15.71
CA CYS A 571 2.32 4.12 -16.71
C CYS A 571 3.25 3.69 -17.86
N SER A 572 4.44 4.28 -17.96
CA SER A 572 5.53 3.76 -18.78
C SER A 572 6.59 3.02 -17.97
N GLU A 573 6.45 2.97 -16.64
CA GLU A 573 7.43 2.40 -15.70
C GLU A 573 8.84 3.00 -15.86
N ARG A 574 8.89 4.35 -15.93
CA ARG A 574 10.13 5.11 -16.20
C ARG A 574 10.31 6.26 -15.23
N ILE A 575 11.57 6.65 -15.05
CA ILE A 575 11.94 7.89 -14.38
C ILE A 575 12.72 8.75 -15.38
N HIS A 576 12.18 9.91 -15.74
CA HIS A 576 12.82 10.86 -16.65
C HIS A 576 13.72 11.82 -15.88
N LYS A 577 14.83 12.24 -16.50
CA LYS A 577 15.74 13.26 -15.95
C LYS A 577 15.83 14.46 -16.89
N PHE A 578 15.82 15.65 -16.32
CA PHE A 578 16.07 16.92 -16.99
C PHE A 578 17.26 17.62 -16.35
N THR A 579 18.05 18.31 -17.16
CA THR A 579 19.08 19.23 -16.66
C THR A 579 18.43 20.38 -15.87
N PRO A 580 19.20 21.15 -15.07
CA PRO A 580 18.61 22.17 -14.23
C PRO A 580 17.95 23.27 -15.05
N SER A 581 16.73 23.64 -14.65
CA SER A 581 16.14 24.91 -15.11
C SER A 581 16.79 26.03 -14.31
N THR A 582 17.34 27.03 -14.99
CA THR A 582 18.18 28.06 -14.37
C THR A 582 17.68 29.45 -14.71
N ARG A 583 18.29 30.48 -14.10
CA ARG A 583 18.13 31.86 -14.54
C ARG A 583 19.37 32.32 -15.28
N ASP A 584 19.18 32.96 -16.42
CA ASP A 584 20.28 33.60 -17.16
C ASP A 584 20.74 34.91 -16.48
N ALA A 585 21.73 35.57 -17.08
CA ALA A 585 22.30 36.81 -16.54
C ALA A 585 21.29 37.97 -16.51
N GLU A 586 20.23 37.89 -17.31
CA GLU A 586 19.12 38.83 -17.39
C GLU A 586 17.97 38.45 -16.44
N GLY A 587 18.12 37.37 -15.67
CA GLY A 587 17.12 36.87 -14.72
C GLY A 587 15.96 36.12 -15.36
N GLN A 588 16.01 35.82 -16.66
CA GLN A 588 15.00 35.05 -17.36
C GLN A 588 15.19 33.56 -17.09
N VAL A 589 14.07 32.84 -16.98
CA VAL A 589 14.09 31.39 -16.77
C VAL A 589 14.47 30.69 -18.07
N VAL A 590 15.51 29.87 -18.00
CA VAL A 590 15.94 28.94 -19.04
C VAL A 590 15.53 27.54 -18.62
N LEU A 591 14.72 26.89 -19.45
CA LEU A 591 14.21 25.55 -19.18
C LEU A 591 15.31 24.50 -19.37
N GLY A 592 15.29 23.48 -18.51
CA GLY A 592 16.22 22.35 -18.60
C GLY A 592 15.91 21.43 -19.79
N ASP A 593 16.97 20.94 -20.42
CA ASP A 593 16.92 19.93 -21.49
C ASP A 593 16.63 18.53 -20.93
N HIS A 594 15.89 17.72 -21.69
CA HIS A 594 15.67 16.31 -21.37
C HIS A 594 16.96 15.51 -21.59
N VAL A 595 17.39 14.79 -20.54
CA VAL A 595 18.59 13.94 -20.59
C VAL A 595 18.24 12.57 -21.16
N GLY A 596 17.12 12.00 -20.71
CA GLY A 596 16.65 10.67 -21.06
C GLY A 596 15.83 10.06 -19.91
N TRP A 597 15.66 8.75 -19.92
CA TRP A 597 14.91 8.01 -18.91
C TRP A 597 15.67 6.79 -18.41
N LEU A 598 15.37 6.42 -17.17
CA LEU A 598 15.78 5.21 -16.47
C LEU A 598 14.58 4.24 -16.42
N GLY A 599 14.79 2.95 -16.71
CA GLY A 599 13.76 1.91 -16.61
C GLY A 599 14.09 0.67 -17.46
N HIS A 600 13.06 -0.15 -17.72
CA HIS A 600 13.16 -1.32 -18.59
C HIS A 600 13.51 -0.93 -20.03
N CYS A 601 14.34 -1.72 -20.71
CA CYS A 601 14.61 -1.60 -22.14
C CYS A 601 14.96 -2.97 -22.74
N GLU A 602 14.65 -3.17 -24.02
CA GLU A 602 14.96 -4.44 -24.70
C GLU A 602 16.23 -4.39 -25.53
N THR A 603 16.31 -3.37 -26.39
CA THR A 603 17.45 -3.13 -27.28
C THR A 603 17.70 -1.64 -27.40
N SER A 604 18.88 -1.26 -27.89
CA SER A 604 19.18 0.13 -28.18
C SER A 604 20.02 0.32 -29.43
N THR A 605 19.82 1.43 -30.12
CA THR A 605 20.62 1.79 -31.32
C THR A 605 21.96 2.44 -30.96
N ASN A 606 22.15 2.82 -29.70
CA ASN A 606 23.28 3.60 -29.18
C ASN A 606 23.95 2.96 -27.95
N ASN A 607 23.70 1.67 -27.66
CA ASN A 607 24.21 0.97 -26.47
C ASN A 607 23.72 1.59 -25.14
N ALA A 608 22.60 2.30 -25.14
CA ALA A 608 21.93 2.80 -23.95
C ALA A 608 21.25 1.69 -23.13
N CYS A 609 20.96 0.55 -23.73
CA CYS A 609 20.35 -0.60 -23.05
C CYS A 609 21.40 -1.65 -22.65
N ASP A 610 21.31 -2.17 -21.43
CA ASP A 610 21.91 -3.45 -21.06
C ASP A 610 20.93 -4.56 -21.48
N GLU A 611 21.12 -5.09 -22.68
CA GLU A 611 20.21 -6.09 -23.26
C GLU A 611 20.24 -7.44 -22.52
N GLU A 612 21.25 -7.72 -21.68
CA GLU A 612 21.28 -8.94 -20.86
C GLU A 612 20.39 -8.79 -19.63
N LYS A 613 20.46 -7.62 -18.98
CA LYS A 613 19.68 -7.30 -17.77
C LYS A 613 18.34 -6.61 -18.04
N GLN A 614 18.10 -6.23 -19.30
CA GLN A 614 16.92 -5.48 -19.75
C GLN A 614 16.71 -4.15 -18.99
N ILE A 615 17.79 -3.45 -18.67
CA ILE A 615 17.77 -2.14 -17.97
C ILE A 615 18.51 -1.06 -18.76
N SER A 616 18.02 0.17 -18.68
CA SER A 616 18.74 1.33 -19.21
C SER A 616 20.05 1.55 -18.45
N LYS A 617 21.12 1.91 -19.17
CA LYS A 617 22.40 2.32 -18.58
C LYS A 617 22.28 3.77 -18.13
N GLY A 618 21.84 3.97 -16.89
CA GLY A 618 21.49 5.29 -16.37
C GLY A 618 20.37 5.95 -17.16
N TYR A 619 20.44 7.26 -17.37
CA TYR A 619 19.46 8.03 -18.16
C TYR A 619 19.78 8.09 -19.66
N SER A 620 20.49 7.11 -20.21
CA SER A 620 20.93 7.16 -21.62
C SER A 620 19.85 6.76 -22.64
N CYS A 621 18.74 6.19 -22.18
CA CYS A 621 17.63 5.81 -23.05
C CYS A 621 16.70 6.97 -23.34
N THR A 622 16.20 7.00 -24.58
CA THR A 622 15.10 7.85 -25.06
C THR A 622 14.18 6.99 -25.94
N ASP A 623 12.97 7.48 -26.26
CA ASP A 623 12.04 6.76 -27.13
C ASP A 623 12.56 6.58 -28.57
N ASP A 624 13.49 7.43 -29.01
CA ASP A 624 14.16 7.30 -30.31
C ASP A 624 15.30 6.28 -30.29
N THR A 625 15.89 6.01 -29.12
CA THR A 625 17.14 5.24 -29.01
C THR A 625 16.95 3.84 -28.45
N CYS A 626 15.97 3.64 -27.56
CA CYS A 626 15.68 2.37 -26.91
C CYS A 626 14.31 1.82 -27.34
N SER A 627 14.24 0.52 -27.57
CA SER A 627 12.99 -0.17 -27.91
C SER A 627 12.38 -0.87 -26.70
N LEU A 628 11.05 -0.96 -26.70
CA LEU A 628 10.26 -1.77 -25.77
C LEU A 628 9.40 -2.77 -26.56
N SER A 629 9.04 -3.89 -25.93
CA SER A 629 7.99 -4.79 -26.43
C SER A 629 6.70 -4.00 -26.64
N SER A 630 5.95 -4.33 -27.69
CA SER A 630 4.64 -3.72 -27.92
C SER A 630 3.55 -4.21 -26.97
N ASP A 631 3.86 -5.18 -26.09
CA ASP A 631 2.94 -5.74 -25.09
C ASP A 631 3.29 -5.22 -23.69
N PRO A 632 2.50 -4.30 -23.12
CA PRO A 632 2.69 -3.79 -21.77
C PRO A 632 2.61 -4.86 -20.67
N GLN A 633 2.01 -6.04 -20.94
CA GLN A 633 2.03 -7.15 -19.99
C GLN A 633 3.39 -7.84 -19.87
N ASP A 634 4.27 -7.68 -20.87
CA ASP A 634 5.65 -8.17 -20.81
C ASP A 634 6.60 -7.18 -20.10
N TRP A 635 6.18 -5.92 -19.87
CA TRP A 635 6.97 -4.93 -19.12
C TRP A 635 6.96 -5.16 -17.60
N ALA A 636 6.19 -6.14 -17.15
CA ALA A 636 5.97 -6.46 -15.75
C ALA A 636 7.12 -7.23 -15.09
N ASP A 637 8.37 -6.99 -15.54
CA ASP A 637 9.51 -7.65 -14.94
C ASP A 637 9.96 -6.91 -13.66
N SER A 638 10.31 -7.69 -12.65
CA SER A 638 10.52 -7.24 -11.26
C SER A 638 11.98 -7.37 -10.85
N ASP A 639 12.86 -7.33 -11.84
CA ASP A 639 14.29 -7.34 -11.63
C ASP A 639 14.77 -5.99 -11.09
N ASN A 640 15.97 -6.03 -10.52
CA ASN A 640 16.58 -4.85 -9.91
C ASN A 640 16.99 -3.87 -11.02
N GLY A 641 16.62 -2.60 -10.86
CA GLY A 641 16.80 -1.55 -11.86
C GLY A 641 15.65 -1.40 -12.86
N GLN A 642 14.60 -2.23 -12.76
CA GLN A 642 13.35 -2.14 -13.52
C GLN A 642 12.18 -1.81 -12.58
N PHE A 643 11.11 -1.22 -13.10
CA PHE A 643 9.95 -0.81 -12.30
C PHE A 643 8.69 -1.54 -12.73
N ARG A 644 7.83 -1.81 -11.74
CA ARG A 644 6.49 -2.35 -11.94
C ARG A 644 5.53 -1.71 -10.95
N ASP A 645 4.54 -1.02 -11.47
CA ASP A 645 3.67 -0.11 -10.72
C ASP A 645 4.50 0.91 -9.92
N LEU A 646 5.34 1.70 -10.59
CA LEU A 646 6.08 2.81 -9.97
C LEU A 646 5.11 3.77 -9.26
N GLU A 647 5.23 3.90 -7.95
CA GLU A 647 4.31 4.67 -7.10
C GLU A 647 4.87 6.03 -6.66
N PHE A 648 6.17 6.16 -6.41
CA PHE A 648 6.76 7.38 -5.82
C PHE A 648 8.26 7.49 -6.10
N ILE A 649 8.78 8.73 -6.12
CA ILE A 649 10.23 8.99 -6.09
C ILE A 649 10.58 10.06 -5.05
N ALA A 650 11.76 9.95 -4.45
CA ALA A 650 12.33 10.97 -3.57
C ALA A 650 13.85 11.05 -3.73
N LEU A 651 14.42 12.25 -3.61
CA LEU A 651 15.87 12.49 -3.65
C LEU A 651 16.37 12.94 -2.28
N ASP A 652 17.45 12.32 -1.82
CA ASP A 652 18.12 12.77 -0.61
C ASP A 652 19.01 14.01 -0.87
N PRO A 653 19.44 14.74 0.17
CA PRO A 653 20.38 15.86 0.04
C PRO A 653 21.75 15.50 -0.56
N ASN A 654 22.06 14.21 -0.74
CA ASN A 654 23.28 13.73 -1.40
C ASN A 654 23.06 13.41 -2.90
N GLY A 655 21.85 13.63 -3.44
CA GLY A 655 21.49 13.36 -4.82
C GLY A 655 21.24 11.88 -5.13
N VAL A 656 20.97 11.06 -4.10
CA VAL A 656 20.58 9.67 -4.26
C VAL A 656 19.07 9.60 -4.49
N LEU A 657 18.67 8.90 -5.53
CA LEU A 657 17.28 8.68 -5.89
C LEU A 657 16.75 7.41 -5.22
N TYR A 658 15.55 7.50 -4.66
CA TYR A 658 14.77 6.41 -4.13
C TYR A 658 13.47 6.32 -4.91
N ALA A 659 13.13 5.13 -5.38
CA ALA A 659 11.93 4.85 -6.16
C ALA A 659 11.15 3.71 -5.52
N THR A 660 9.84 3.86 -5.38
CA THR A 660 8.96 2.83 -4.82
C THR A 660 8.13 2.18 -5.90
N ASP A 661 8.02 0.87 -5.89
CA ASP A 661 7.23 0.10 -6.85
C ASP A 661 6.62 -1.15 -6.19
N MET A 662 5.64 -1.81 -6.83
CA MET A 662 4.94 -2.97 -6.26
C MET A 662 5.76 -4.27 -6.32
N GLY A 663 6.86 -4.29 -7.06
CA GLY A 663 7.64 -5.50 -7.31
C GLY A 663 6.88 -6.57 -8.10
N GLY A 664 7.24 -7.83 -7.85
CA GLY A 664 6.83 -9.02 -8.61
C GLY A 664 5.36 -9.42 -8.42
N ALA A 665 5.10 -10.66 -8.02
CA ALA A 665 3.73 -11.14 -7.81
C ALA A 665 3.02 -10.35 -6.68
N ALA A 666 1.68 -10.34 -6.66
CA ALA A 666 0.85 -9.60 -5.71
C ALA A 666 1.08 -9.90 -4.21
N HIS A 667 1.97 -10.85 -3.88
CA HIS A 667 2.32 -11.26 -2.52
C HIS A 667 3.79 -10.98 -2.16
N GLU A 668 4.60 -10.44 -3.08
CA GLU A 668 5.99 -10.06 -2.83
C GLU A 668 6.13 -8.68 -2.15
N GLY A 669 5.02 -7.95 -1.95
CA GLY A 669 5.00 -6.63 -1.31
C GLY A 669 5.83 -5.57 -2.02
N GLY A 670 5.66 -4.30 -1.60
CA GLY A 670 6.34 -3.19 -2.27
C GLY A 670 7.86 -3.22 -2.11
N ARG A 671 8.56 -2.56 -3.03
CA ARG A 671 10.02 -2.39 -3.04
C ARG A 671 10.36 -0.91 -2.94
N VAL A 672 11.50 -0.63 -2.29
CA VAL A 672 12.21 0.65 -2.43
C VAL A 672 13.52 0.36 -3.13
N GLN A 673 13.68 0.87 -4.34
CA GLN A 673 14.92 0.78 -5.10
C GLN A 673 15.70 2.08 -4.99
N ARG A 674 17.03 1.96 -4.90
CA ARG A 674 17.95 3.08 -4.77
C ARG A 674 18.80 3.22 -6.01
N PHE A 675 19.01 4.45 -6.47
CA PHE A 675 19.83 4.80 -7.60
C PHE A 675 20.77 5.97 -7.29
N SER A 676 21.92 5.99 -7.94
CA SER A 676 22.79 7.16 -8.01
C SER A 676 22.17 8.24 -8.89
N SER A 677 22.66 9.48 -8.80
CA SER A 677 22.21 10.60 -9.66
C SER A 677 22.45 10.37 -11.16
N ASP A 678 23.37 9.48 -11.53
CA ASP A 678 23.60 9.04 -12.91
C ASP A 678 22.65 7.92 -13.38
N GLY A 679 21.81 7.40 -12.48
CA GLY A 679 20.87 6.31 -12.72
C GLY A 679 21.44 4.91 -12.48
N SER A 680 22.66 4.79 -11.97
CA SER A 680 23.26 3.50 -11.58
C SER A 680 22.51 2.88 -10.39
N PHE A 681 22.13 1.60 -10.50
CA PHE A 681 21.44 0.88 -9.42
C PHE A 681 22.34 0.72 -8.19
N GLY A 682 21.79 1.04 -7.01
CA GLY A 682 22.51 1.08 -5.74
C GLY A 682 22.00 0.10 -4.68
N GLY A 683 20.87 -0.56 -4.89
CA GLY A 683 20.32 -1.54 -3.94
C GLY A 683 18.79 -1.52 -3.90
N VAL A 684 18.22 -2.50 -3.21
CA VAL A 684 16.78 -2.66 -3.05
C VAL A 684 16.45 -3.08 -1.62
N ALA A 685 15.43 -2.47 -1.04
CA ALA A 685 14.67 -3.00 0.09
C ALA A 685 13.39 -3.63 -0.47
N ARG A 686 13.09 -4.87 -0.08
CA ARG A 686 11.97 -5.66 -0.63
C ARG A 686 11.27 -6.40 0.50
N SER A 687 9.94 -6.34 0.52
CA SER A 687 9.11 -7.20 1.37
C SER A 687 9.21 -8.65 0.88
N THR A 688 9.17 -9.67 1.74
CA THR A 688 9.17 -11.07 1.23
C THR A 688 8.14 -11.97 1.88
N GLY A 689 7.37 -11.46 2.84
CA GLY A 689 6.34 -12.24 3.51
C GLY A 689 6.84 -13.36 4.42
N THR A 690 8.14 -13.67 4.45
CA THR A 690 8.70 -14.88 5.10
C THR A 690 9.58 -14.59 6.31
N GLY A 691 9.77 -13.33 6.66
CA GLY A 691 10.60 -12.91 7.79
C GLY A 691 12.04 -12.59 7.39
N ILE A 692 12.91 -12.37 8.39
CA ILE A 692 14.28 -11.87 8.19
C ILE A 692 15.19 -13.01 7.68
N ASN A 693 15.96 -12.75 6.62
CA ASN A 693 17.06 -13.61 6.12
C ASN A 693 16.71 -15.07 5.68
N GLN A 694 15.62 -15.31 4.95
CA GLN A 694 15.32 -16.65 4.40
C GLN A 694 15.72 -16.80 2.90
N GLY A 695 16.57 -17.78 2.56
CA GLY A 695 16.84 -18.21 1.16
C GLY A 695 18.31 -18.53 0.78
N ASP A 696 18.50 -19.20 -0.39
CA ASP A 696 19.83 -19.57 -0.97
C ASP A 696 20.59 -18.38 -1.60
N GLN A 697 19.93 -17.23 -1.73
CA GLN A 697 20.56 -15.95 -2.03
C GLN A 697 20.26 -15.02 -0.84
N PRO A 698 21.25 -14.64 -0.02
CA PRO A 698 21.06 -13.69 1.07
C PRO A 698 20.96 -12.28 0.50
N GLY A 699 19.90 -12.03 -0.28
CA GLY A 699 19.38 -10.69 -0.45
C GLY A 699 18.91 -10.24 0.93
N PHE A 700 19.27 -9.02 1.30
CA PHE A 700 18.92 -8.45 2.58
C PHE A 700 17.41 -8.17 2.59
N VAL A 701 16.66 -9.06 3.24
CA VAL A 701 15.20 -9.06 3.33
C VAL A 701 14.78 -8.30 4.59
N LEU A 702 14.24 -7.12 4.38
CA LEU A 702 13.89 -6.17 5.42
C LEU A 702 12.41 -6.25 5.76
N GLY A 703 12.06 -7.19 6.64
CA GLY A 703 10.69 -7.29 7.18
C GLY A 703 9.59 -7.28 6.12
N ASN A 704 8.36 -7.06 6.57
CA ASN A 704 7.19 -6.98 5.70
C ASN A 704 6.77 -5.52 5.61
N LEU A 705 7.30 -4.80 4.61
CA LEU A 705 7.04 -3.37 4.35
C LEU A 705 5.59 -3.07 3.88
N GLY A 706 4.71 -4.07 3.89
CA GLY A 706 3.40 -4.03 3.26
C GLY A 706 3.43 -3.50 1.83
N THR A 707 2.37 -2.79 1.45
CA THR A 707 2.33 -2.02 0.20
C THR A 707 3.06 -0.68 0.36
N VAL A 708 4.21 -0.52 -0.30
CA VAL A 708 4.99 0.73 -0.27
C VAL A 708 4.43 1.75 -1.25
N ARG A 709 3.69 2.74 -0.74
CA ARG A 709 3.04 3.79 -1.58
C ARG A 709 3.86 5.05 -1.77
N ALA A 710 4.76 5.34 -0.83
CA ALA A 710 5.61 6.52 -0.86
C ALA A 710 6.83 6.29 0.02
N VAL A 711 7.91 7.01 -0.31
CA VAL A 711 9.13 7.06 0.49
C VAL A 711 9.46 8.50 0.81
N SER A 712 9.96 8.75 2.01
CA SER A 712 10.61 10.01 2.37
C SER A 712 12.06 9.74 2.72
N VAL A 713 12.91 10.74 2.55
CA VAL A 713 14.36 10.63 2.75
C VAL A 713 14.91 11.87 3.44
N ASN A 714 15.98 11.67 4.19
CA ASN A 714 16.88 12.73 4.65
C ASN A 714 18.33 12.33 4.31
N SER A 715 19.34 13.04 4.81
CA SER A 715 20.74 12.80 4.46
C SER A 715 21.27 11.41 4.85
N THR A 716 20.63 10.75 5.82
CA THR A 716 21.12 9.52 6.46
C THR A 716 20.11 8.38 6.48
N HIS A 717 18.83 8.66 6.20
CA HIS A 717 17.71 7.74 6.38
C HIS A 717 16.67 7.82 5.25
N PHE A 718 15.99 6.70 5.02
CA PHE A 718 14.74 6.67 4.30
C PHE A 718 13.64 6.03 5.15
N TYR A 719 12.41 6.48 4.90
CA TYR A 719 11.24 6.20 5.71
C TYR A 719 10.11 5.69 4.85
N VAL A 720 9.47 4.61 5.27
CA VAL A 720 8.31 4.01 4.60
C VAL A 720 7.20 3.80 5.61
N VAL A 721 5.98 4.24 5.27
CA VAL A 721 4.80 3.97 6.09
C VAL A 721 4.06 2.76 5.55
N ASP A 722 3.96 1.71 6.36
CA ASP A 722 3.01 0.63 6.13
C ASP A 722 1.64 1.09 6.65
N GLN A 723 0.75 1.41 5.72
CA GLN A 723 -0.60 1.90 6.04
C GLN A 723 -1.55 0.78 6.49
N GLU A 724 -1.26 -0.47 6.14
CA GLU A 724 -2.08 -1.63 6.47
C GLU A 724 -1.87 -2.00 7.94
N GLU A 725 -0.62 -1.93 8.39
CA GLU A 725 -0.24 -2.28 9.75
C GLU A 725 -0.02 -1.07 10.68
N SER A 726 -0.06 0.15 10.12
CA SER A 726 0.20 1.41 10.84
C SER A 726 1.63 1.51 11.41
N PHE A 727 2.61 1.06 10.63
CA PHE A 727 4.04 1.10 10.99
C PHE A 727 4.82 2.13 10.19
N VAL A 728 5.95 2.56 10.76
CA VAL A 728 6.91 3.42 10.11
C VAL A 728 8.26 2.72 10.14
N HIS A 729 8.67 2.23 8.97
CA HIS A 729 9.94 1.57 8.78
C HIS A 729 11.03 2.62 8.52
N VAL A 730 12.11 2.55 9.30
CA VAL A 730 13.27 3.46 9.20
C VAL A 730 14.52 2.70 8.78
N PHE A 731 15.18 3.21 7.75
CA PHE A 731 16.34 2.57 7.12
C PHE A 731 17.48 3.54 6.98
N GLU A 732 18.72 3.12 7.26
CA GLU A 732 19.90 3.95 6.94
C GLU A 732 20.13 3.97 5.43
N THR A 733 20.37 5.16 4.89
CA THR A 733 20.80 5.38 3.50
C THR A 733 22.29 5.12 3.34
N SER A 734 23.06 5.12 4.43
CA SER A 734 24.48 4.82 4.42
C SER A 734 24.74 3.34 4.76
N PRO A 735 25.45 2.58 3.91
CA PRO A 735 26.04 1.29 4.31
C PRO A 735 27.19 1.44 5.32
N LEU A 736 27.65 2.67 5.53
CA LEU A 736 28.90 3.01 6.18
C LEU A 736 28.58 3.77 7.45
N LYS A 737 28.82 3.07 8.56
CA LYS A 737 28.93 3.62 9.90
C LYS A 737 29.82 4.85 9.87
N ASP A 738 29.27 6.01 10.15
CA ASP A 738 30.13 7.13 10.51
C ASP A 738 30.74 6.82 11.88
N ILE A 739 32.06 6.80 11.93
CA ILE A 739 32.84 6.38 13.11
C ILE A 739 33.32 7.60 13.90
N THR A 740 32.94 8.81 13.46
CA THR A 740 33.49 10.06 14.00
C THR A 740 32.63 10.80 15.02
N ASP A 741 31.47 10.26 15.42
CA ASP A 741 30.67 10.80 16.52
C ASP A 741 30.63 9.90 17.78
#